data_AF-A0A1K0HEQ8-F1
#
_entry.id   AF-A0A1K0HEQ8-F1
#
_cell.length_a   1.000
_cell.length_b   1.000
_cell.length_c   1.000
_cell.angle_alpha   90.00
_cell.angle_beta   90.00
_cell.angle_gamma   90.00
#
_symmetry.space_group_name_H-M   'P 1'
#
loop_
_entity.id
_entity.type
_entity.pdbx_description
1 polymer ?
#
loop_
_entity_poly.entity_id
_entity_poly.type
_entity_poly.pdbx_seq_one_letter_code
_entity_poly.pdbx_strand_id
1 'polypeptide(L)'
;MSRFLGRLSRTPSSQSISTVDSSSPSSSSSSQPLPAKTSSILTAPAPGCTPKPLPTLTSDQQTKLTELETFIRSFASTNPPRSDYASWENKWLSEHNLYQRYLRAAKGDLQNAKKRLQSTLEWRRSFKPDLIPPSSVAHEAETGKQVVSGFDNEGRPLIYLRPARENTCPSNDQVRYLVYTLERAIDMMPQGVENYAIVIDYKSATSQSNPSLSTARTVANILQNHYVERLGKAFIVNVPWLINSFFSAVTPFLDPVTKEKIKFNANLTEYVPKEQLDAEFAGGRYNYEWDFKTYWDTLIRIGGIAEDGSRTGKKEEVNGDADRIAATQLTEEGKQGATIPATAAVVGGSTAVVATSATNESNAATGYKHLQNTADYESLLSAYDTFLFDCDGVLWSGDETIPGVVSVLEKLRSRGKEIIFVTNNAAKSRATYLEKFASLSIQADIDQVFSSSYASAVYLQKVLKFPSDRKVYVIGMHGIEEELDALGIQHCGGTNAEDNKFLPALDFTSLQAEDAIDPKVGAVVCGFDMHMSYLKLAKAFKHLTRPGFDGPVEANCSGGGCHFILTNDDSTFPAKGGPWPGAGSLSAPLVFSTKRTPTIVGKPHKPMLDCIIATKHFDPKRAIMVGDRLDTDIEFAKQGGIASLLVLTGISSLDEIQGVGAKTVPDYVVDSLGDFDAVP
;
A
#
# COMPACT_ATOMS: atom_id res chain seq x y z
N MET A 1 -33.73 -9.34 -3.80
CA MET A 1 -32.71 -9.43 -4.86
C MET A 1 -33.14 -10.25 -6.09
N SER A 2 -33.76 -11.43 -5.97
CA SER A 2 -34.14 -12.25 -7.15
C SER A 2 -35.19 -11.66 -8.10
N ARG A 3 -36.05 -10.73 -7.64
CA ARG A 3 -37.02 -10.02 -8.51
C ARG A 3 -36.45 -8.80 -9.25
N PHE A 4 -35.29 -8.30 -8.84
CA PHE A 4 -34.61 -7.18 -9.52
C PHE A 4 -33.73 -7.69 -10.67
N LEU A 5 -33.14 -8.89 -10.53
CA LEU A 5 -32.33 -9.54 -11.57
C LEU A 5 -33.16 -10.08 -12.75
N GLY A 6 -34.43 -10.44 -12.53
CA GLY A 6 -35.30 -10.96 -13.60
C GLY A 6 -35.81 -9.92 -14.62
N ARG A 7 -35.59 -8.62 -14.38
CA ARG A 7 -35.97 -7.56 -15.35
C ARG A 7 -34.86 -7.17 -16.32
N LEU A 8 -33.62 -7.64 -16.11
CA LEU A 8 -32.47 -7.37 -16.97
C LEU A 8 -32.17 -8.50 -17.97
N SER A 9 -32.89 -9.63 -17.90
CA SER A 9 -32.64 -10.83 -18.73
C SER A 9 -33.62 -11.00 -19.90
N ARG A 10 -34.11 -9.91 -20.51
CA ARG A 10 -34.88 -9.98 -21.76
C ARG A 10 -34.05 -9.44 -22.92
N THR A 11 -33.24 -10.31 -23.52
CA THR A 11 -32.76 -10.19 -24.89
C THR A 11 -33.93 -10.43 -25.87
N PRO A 12 -34.16 -9.58 -26.88
CA PRO A 12 -34.88 -10.01 -28.07
C PRO A 12 -33.95 -10.89 -28.91
N SER A 13 -34.52 -11.99 -29.40
CA SER A 13 -33.91 -13.05 -30.20
C SER A 13 -33.29 -12.57 -31.50
N SER A 14 -32.18 -13.22 -31.86
CA SER A 14 -31.59 -13.27 -33.20
C SER A 14 -32.61 -13.70 -34.27
N GLN A 15 -32.77 -12.89 -35.31
CA GLN A 15 -33.17 -13.38 -36.62
C GLN A 15 -32.11 -13.00 -37.65
N SER A 16 -31.51 -14.02 -38.24
CA SER A 16 -30.74 -14.03 -39.48
C SER A 16 -31.61 -13.55 -40.64
N ILE A 17 -31.03 -12.80 -41.59
CA ILE A 17 -31.26 -12.92 -43.05
C ILE A 17 -30.18 -12.11 -43.81
N SER A 18 -29.93 -12.61 -45.00
CA SER A 18 -28.88 -12.42 -46.00
C SER A 18 -28.62 -11.03 -46.59
N THR A 19 -27.48 -10.98 -47.27
CA THR A 19 -26.88 -9.98 -48.16
C THR A 19 -27.75 -9.45 -49.33
N VAL A 20 -27.36 -8.25 -49.80
CA VAL A 20 -27.68 -7.55 -51.09
C VAL A 20 -29.07 -6.88 -51.11
N ASP A 21 -29.31 -5.60 -51.45
CA ASP A 21 -28.71 -4.70 -52.46
C ASP A 21 -28.95 -3.21 -52.13
N SER A 22 -28.26 -2.35 -52.88
CA SER A 22 -28.27 -0.89 -52.87
C SER A 22 -29.65 -0.20 -52.90
N SER A 23 -29.86 0.77 -52.02
CA SER A 23 -30.51 2.06 -52.34
C SER A 23 -30.53 3.00 -51.13
N SER A 24 -29.94 4.18 -51.31
CA SER A 24 -29.98 5.29 -50.36
C SER A 24 -31.42 5.77 -50.13
N PRO A 25 -31.72 6.25 -48.91
CA PRO A 25 -32.32 7.57 -48.83
C PRO A 25 -31.49 8.48 -47.93
N SER A 26 -31.14 9.62 -48.50
CA SER A 26 -30.50 10.77 -47.86
C SER A 26 -31.28 11.25 -46.64
N SER A 27 -30.63 11.21 -45.47
CA SER A 27 -30.91 12.14 -44.38
C SER A 27 -29.59 12.86 -44.03
N SER A 28 -29.58 14.14 -44.35
CA SER A 28 -28.49 15.07 -44.12
C SER A 28 -28.17 15.19 -42.63
N SER A 29 -27.06 14.61 -42.18
CA SER A 29 -26.31 15.20 -41.07
C SER A 29 -24.95 15.63 -41.62
N SER A 30 -24.79 16.94 -41.74
CA SER A 30 -23.51 17.57 -42.08
C SER A 30 -22.51 17.29 -40.96
N SER A 31 -21.75 16.20 -41.05
CA SER A 31 -20.56 16.03 -40.23
C SER A 31 -19.50 16.96 -40.79
N GLN A 32 -19.28 18.08 -40.12
CA GLN A 32 -18.12 18.91 -40.45
C GLN A 32 -16.85 18.06 -40.31
N PRO A 33 -15.85 18.24 -41.20
CA PRO A 33 -14.60 17.52 -41.09
C PRO A 33 -13.95 17.80 -39.73
N LEU A 34 -13.29 16.78 -39.17
CA LEU A 34 -12.53 16.95 -37.93
C LEU A 34 -11.44 18.01 -38.13
N PRO A 35 -11.14 18.82 -37.10
CA PRO A 35 -9.99 19.71 -37.12
C PRO A 35 -8.68 18.95 -37.43
N ALA A 36 -7.65 19.67 -37.88
CA ALA A 36 -6.32 19.09 -38.05
C ALA A 36 -5.83 18.46 -36.74
N LYS A 37 -5.05 17.39 -36.85
CA LYS A 37 -4.43 16.75 -35.69
C LYS A 37 -3.54 17.73 -34.94
N THR A 38 -3.51 17.63 -33.63
CA THR A 38 -2.68 18.46 -32.76
C THR A 38 -2.10 17.63 -31.62
N SER A 39 -0.88 17.95 -31.20
CA SER A 39 -0.27 17.40 -29.98
C SER A 39 -0.25 18.41 -28.83
N SER A 40 -0.88 19.58 -29.01
CA SER A 40 -1.00 20.60 -27.97
C SER A 40 -2.14 20.25 -27.03
N ILE A 41 -1.85 20.18 -25.72
CA ILE A 41 -2.89 19.96 -24.71
C ILE A 41 -3.76 21.20 -24.51
N LEU A 42 -5.03 20.97 -24.15
CA LEU A 42 -5.97 22.04 -23.83
C LEU A 42 -5.81 22.44 -22.37
N THR A 43 -5.40 23.68 -22.13
CA THR A 43 -5.00 24.19 -20.80
C THR A 43 -5.96 25.22 -20.23
N ALA A 44 -6.98 25.62 -20.98
CA ALA A 44 -8.02 26.55 -20.53
C ALA A 44 -9.43 26.00 -20.86
N PRO A 45 -10.43 26.30 -20.02
CA PRO A 45 -11.83 25.96 -20.30
C PRO A 45 -12.34 26.58 -21.60
N ALA A 46 -13.38 25.98 -22.18
CA ALA A 46 -14.08 26.59 -23.31
C ALA A 46 -14.86 27.84 -22.85
N PRO A 47 -15.07 28.83 -23.75
CA PRO A 47 -15.94 29.96 -23.45
C PRO A 47 -17.33 29.50 -23.01
N GLY A 48 -17.81 30.01 -21.87
CA GLY A 48 -19.12 29.67 -21.30
C GLY A 48 -19.12 28.56 -20.25
N CYS A 49 -17.97 27.91 -19.99
CA CYS A 49 -17.83 27.04 -18.82
C CYS A 49 -17.98 27.88 -17.54
N THR A 50 -18.92 27.51 -16.67
CA THR A 50 -19.18 28.23 -15.41
C THR A 50 -19.02 27.28 -14.22
N PRO A 51 -18.08 27.55 -13.30
CA PRO A 51 -17.96 26.78 -12.08
C PRO A 51 -19.27 26.84 -11.29
N LYS A 52 -19.66 25.70 -10.73
CA LYS A 52 -20.85 25.66 -9.87
C LYS A 52 -20.60 26.56 -8.64
N PRO A 53 -21.51 27.51 -8.31
CA PRO A 53 -21.33 28.35 -7.14
C PRO A 53 -21.32 27.50 -5.87
N LEU A 54 -20.39 27.81 -4.97
CA LEU A 54 -20.31 27.16 -3.67
C LEU A 54 -21.52 27.54 -2.82
N PRO A 55 -22.09 26.61 -2.03
CA PRO A 55 -23.14 26.95 -1.09
C PRO A 55 -22.68 28.02 -0.10
N THR A 56 -23.57 28.96 0.24
CA THR A 56 -23.32 29.94 1.29
C THR A 56 -23.13 29.24 2.64
N LEU A 57 -22.08 29.64 3.36
CA LEU A 57 -21.75 29.09 4.66
C LEU A 57 -22.69 29.64 5.73
N THR A 58 -23.20 28.75 6.58
CA THR A 58 -23.91 29.15 7.81
C THR A 58 -22.93 29.67 8.86
N SER A 59 -23.43 30.41 9.86
CA SER A 59 -22.60 30.88 10.98
C SER A 59 -21.93 29.74 11.77
N ASP A 60 -22.63 28.62 11.95
CA ASP A 60 -22.07 27.40 12.56
C ASP A 60 -20.90 26.83 11.73
N GLN A 61 -21.09 26.71 10.41
CA GLN A 61 -20.02 26.25 9.52
C GLN A 61 -18.83 27.20 9.55
N GLN A 62 -19.04 28.52 9.50
CA GLN A 62 -17.96 29.49 9.57
C GLN A 62 -17.14 29.34 10.87
N THR A 63 -17.82 29.10 11.99
CA THR A 63 -17.19 28.85 13.29
C THR A 63 -16.35 27.57 13.25
N LYS A 64 -16.91 26.47 12.75
CA LYS A 64 -16.20 25.19 12.61
C LYS A 64 -14.99 25.27 11.69
N LEU A 65 -15.07 26.04 10.60
CA LEU A 65 -13.95 26.25 9.67
C LEU A 65 -12.82 27.02 10.35
N THR A 66 -13.15 28.06 11.11
CA THR A 66 -12.17 28.84 11.89
C THR A 66 -11.49 27.96 12.94
N GLU A 67 -12.24 27.08 13.60
CA GLU A 67 -11.69 26.13 14.57
C GLU A 67 -10.80 25.07 13.91
N LEU A 68 -11.18 24.56 12.73
CA LEU A 68 -10.35 23.64 11.94
C LEU A 68 -9.02 24.27 11.54
N GLU A 69 -9.06 25.49 11.02
CA GLU A 69 -7.85 26.23 10.65
C GLU A 69 -6.95 26.46 11.88
N THR A 70 -7.53 26.94 12.98
CA THR A 70 -6.78 27.18 14.23
C THR A 70 -6.13 25.88 14.74
N PHE A 71 -6.88 24.78 14.74
CA PHE A 71 -6.41 23.48 15.16
C PHE A 71 -5.21 23.02 14.33
N ILE A 72 -5.34 22.99 12.99
CA ILE A 72 -4.28 22.43 12.16
C ILE A 72 -3.05 23.33 12.11
N ARG A 73 -3.23 24.66 12.18
CA ARG A 73 -2.09 25.59 12.24
C ARG A 73 -1.36 25.48 13.58
N SER A 74 -2.09 25.30 14.67
CA SER A 74 -1.49 25.01 15.98
C SER A 74 -0.71 23.68 15.95
N PHE A 75 -1.30 22.63 15.39
CA PHE A 75 -0.64 21.34 15.20
C PHE A 75 0.63 21.46 14.35
N ALA A 76 0.56 22.15 13.21
CA ALA A 76 1.72 22.38 12.32
C ALA A 76 2.83 23.19 13.01
N SER A 77 2.47 24.16 13.87
CA SER A 77 3.46 24.95 14.62
C SER A 77 4.14 24.18 15.76
N THR A 78 3.41 23.25 16.40
CA THR A 78 3.91 22.43 17.51
C THR A 78 4.66 21.19 17.01
N ASN A 79 4.32 20.71 15.81
CA ASN A 79 4.96 19.59 15.14
C ASN A 79 5.41 20.06 13.75
N PRO A 80 6.49 20.85 13.64
CA PRO A 80 6.92 21.38 12.36
C PRO A 80 7.39 20.27 11.41
N PRO A 81 7.15 20.38 10.10
CA PRO A 81 7.75 19.46 9.13
C PRO A 81 9.26 19.68 9.07
N ARG A 82 9.99 18.76 8.43
CA ARG A 82 11.40 19.01 8.08
C ARG A 82 11.51 20.31 7.27
N SER A 83 12.62 21.03 7.45
CA SER A 83 12.79 22.38 6.90
C SER A 83 12.65 22.46 5.38
N ASP A 84 12.90 21.37 4.66
CA ASP A 84 12.77 21.24 3.21
C ASP A 84 11.30 21.23 2.72
N TYR A 85 10.32 20.99 3.60
CA TYR A 85 8.91 20.86 3.22
C TYR A 85 7.99 21.96 3.79
N ALA A 86 8.48 22.80 4.70
CA ALA A 86 7.67 23.81 5.38
C ALA A 86 6.96 24.81 4.44
N SER A 87 7.60 25.21 3.33
CA SER A 87 6.97 26.11 2.35
C SER A 87 5.78 25.47 1.65
N TRP A 88 5.87 24.18 1.34
CA TRP A 88 4.84 23.39 0.66
C TRP A 88 3.65 23.13 1.53
N GLU A 89 3.91 22.78 2.79
CA GLU A 89 2.88 22.66 3.81
C GLU A 89 2.10 23.97 3.98
N ASN A 90 2.80 25.10 4.12
CA ASN A 90 2.15 26.41 4.25
C ASN A 90 1.33 26.80 3.02
N LYS A 91 1.80 26.43 1.82
CA LYS A 91 1.06 26.62 0.57
C LYS A 91 -0.22 25.78 0.57
N TRP A 92 -0.16 24.52 0.99
CA TRP A 92 -1.32 23.64 1.08
C TRP A 92 -2.32 24.13 2.14
N LEU A 93 -1.86 24.51 3.34
CA LEU A 93 -2.71 25.06 4.41
C LEU A 93 -3.36 26.40 4.04
N SER A 94 -2.80 27.11 3.06
CA SER A 94 -3.34 28.35 2.52
C SER A 94 -4.20 28.13 1.28
N GLU A 95 -4.44 26.88 0.87
CA GLU A 95 -5.25 26.57 -0.30
C GLU A 95 -6.71 26.98 -0.09
N HIS A 96 -7.27 27.65 -1.10
CA HIS A 96 -8.65 28.09 -1.08
C HIS A 96 -9.62 26.90 -0.87
N ASN A 97 -10.56 27.07 0.07
CA ASN A 97 -11.57 26.08 0.47
C ASN A 97 -11.05 24.76 1.05
N LEU A 98 -9.77 24.65 1.42
CA LEU A 98 -9.22 23.46 2.07
C LEU A 98 -10.10 22.99 3.24
N TYR A 99 -10.34 23.87 4.20
CA TYR A 99 -11.11 23.55 5.41
C TYR A 99 -12.57 23.16 5.08
N GLN A 100 -13.16 23.82 4.09
CA GLN A 100 -14.52 23.53 3.65
C GLN A 100 -14.63 22.14 3.03
N ARG A 101 -13.66 21.71 2.21
CA ARG A 101 -13.60 20.35 1.68
C ARG A 101 -13.56 19.31 2.79
N TYR A 102 -12.68 19.48 3.77
CA TYR A 102 -12.54 18.52 4.86
C TYR A 102 -13.78 18.48 5.76
N LEU A 103 -14.42 19.62 6.00
CA LEU A 103 -15.68 19.68 6.74
C LEU A 103 -16.84 19.00 5.97
N ARG A 104 -16.91 19.17 4.64
CA ARG A 104 -17.89 18.47 3.79
C ARG A 104 -17.65 16.96 3.77
N ALA A 105 -16.40 16.53 3.61
CA ALA A 105 -16.02 15.11 3.66
C ALA A 105 -16.40 14.45 5.00
N ALA A 106 -16.27 15.20 6.09
CA ALA A 106 -16.67 14.80 7.42
C ALA A 106 -18.18 14.99 7.71
N LYS A 107 -18.99 15.40 6.73
CA LYS A 107 -20.43 15.64 6.86
C LYS A 107 -20.78 16.61 8.00
N GLY A 108 -19.92 17.62 8.22
CA GLY A 108 -20.09 18.63 9.27
C GLY A 108 -19.62 18.22 10.66
N ASP A 109 -19.10 17.00 10.83
CA ASP A 109 -18.46 16.53 12.07
C ASP A 109 -17.06 17.14 12.19
N LEU A 110 -16.90 17.98 13.21
CA LEU A 110 -15.67 18.72 13.45
C LEU A 110 -14.50 17.83 13.88
N GLN A 111 -14.73 16.82 14.73
CA GLN A 111 -13.65 15.96 15.23
C GLN A 111 -13.16 15.02 14.12
N ASN A 112 -14.10 14.50 13.32
CA ASN A 112 -13.76 13.72 12.14
C ASN A 112 -12.97 14.56 11.12
N ALA A 113 -13.39 15.82 10.89
CA ALA A 113 -12.67 16.74 10.02
C ALA A 113 -11.24 17.01 10.52
N LYS A 114 -11.04 17.23 11.83
CA LYS A 114 -9.72 17.39 12.45
C LYS A 114 -8.82 16.16 12.21
N LYS A 115 -9.34 14.95 12.49
CA LYS A 115 -8.59 13.69 12.28
C LYS A 115 -8.18 13.52 10.81
N ARG A 116 -9.11 13.75 9.87
CA ARG A 116 -8.82 13.65 8.42
C ARG A 116 -7.78 14.67 7.97
N LEU A 117 -7.91 15.92 8.40
CA LEU A 117 -7.02 17.00 7.99
C LEU A 117 -5.60 16.79 8.52
N GLN A 118 -5.47 16.38 9.78
CA GLN A 118 -4.18 16.01 10.38
C GLN A 118 -3.55 14.80 9.66
N SER A 119 -4.32 13.74 9.45
CA SER A 119 -3.81 12.55 8.74
C SER A 119 -3.33 12.86 7.33
N THR A 120 -4.03 13.75 6.59
CA THR A 120 -3.52 14.19 5.27
C THR A 120 -2.30 15.08 5.38
N LEU A 121 -2.21 15.96 6.37
CA LEU A 121 -1.01 16.77 6.59
C LEU A 121 0.22 15.86 6.80
N GLU A 122 0.10 14.88 7.69
CA GLU A 122 1.14 13.89 7.98
C GLU A 122 1.50 13.06 6.74
N TRP A 123 0.50 12.58 5.99
CA TRP A 123 0.71 11.88 4.73
C TRP A 123 1.41 12.76 3.68
N ARG A 124 1.07 14.05 3.57
CA ARG A 124 1.76 14.96 2.64
C ARG A 124 3.22 15.16 3.04
N ARG A 125 3.55 15.19 4.33
CA ARG A 125 4.94 15.28 4.81
C ARG A 125 5.77 14.06 4.44
N SER A 126 5.19 12.86 4.50
CA SER A 126 5.90 11.61 4.17
C SER A 126 5.93 11.33 2.67
N PHE A 127 4.79 11.44 1.98
CA PHE A 127 4.64 11.14 0.56
C PHE A 127 5.21 12.24 -0.35
N LYS A 128 5.18 13.50 0.12
CA LYS A 128 5.62 14.72 -0.59
C LYS A 128 5.05 14.84 -2.01
N PRO A 129 3.71 14.85 -2.19
CA PRO A 129 3.08 14.91 -3.51
C PRO A 129 3.47 16.17 -4.31
N ASP A 130 3.80 17.26 -3.61
CA ASP A 130 4.23 18.52 -4.22
C ASP A 130 5.64 18.49 -4.82
N LEU A 131 6.47 17.52 -4.41
CA LEU A 131 7.90 17.42 -4.73
C LEU A 131 8.24 16.15 -5.51
N ILE A 132 7.29 15.53 -6.20
CA ILE A 132 7.57 14.38 -7.06
C ILE A 132 8.42 14.86 -8.25
N PRO A 133 9.70 14.41 -8.38
CA PRO A 133 10.54 14.82 -9.49
C PRO A 133 9.96 14.31 -10.81
N PRO A 134 9.78 15.15 -11.85
CA PRO A 134 9.21 14.70 -13.12
C PRO A 134 9.98 13.53 -13.72
N SER A 135 11.31 13.55 -13.67
CA SER A 135 12.17 12.47 -14.18
C SER A 135 11.87 11.11 -13.53
N SER A 136 11.47 11.08 -12.25
CA SER A 136 11.17 9.83 -11.53
C SER A 136 9.93 9.10 -12.05
N VAL A 137 8.97 9.82 -12.63
CA VAL A 137 7.68 9.27 -13.09
C VAL A 137 7.46 9.42 -14.60
N ALA A 138 8.43 9.99 -15.33
CA ALA A 138 8.32 10.24 -16.77
C ALA A 138 8.10 8.96 -17.59
N HIS A 139 8.76 7.86 -17.21
CA HIS A 139 8.63 6.56 -17.88
C HIS A 139 7.21 5.99 -17.81
N GLU A 140 6.45 6.29 -16.74
CA GLU A 140 5.05 5.89 -16.57
C GLU A 140 4.12 6.64 -17.55
N ALA A 141 4.54 7.81 -18.03
CA ALA A 141 3.73 8.69 -18.88
C ALA A 141 3.90 8.41 -20.39
N GLU A 142 4.94 7.70 -20.82
CA GLU A 142 5.38 7.59 -22.23
C GLU A 142 4.29 7.20 -23.25
N THR A 143 3.32 6.40 -22.83
CA THR A 143 2.25 5.89 -23.71
C THR A 143 0.95 6.68 -23.63
N GLY A 144 0.86 7.68 -22.75
CA GLY A 144 -0.38 8.44 -22.54
C GLY A 144 -1.49 7.60 -21.90
N LYS A 145 -1.11 6.68 -20.99
CA LYS A 145 -2.08 5.91 -20.18
C LYS A 145 -2.85 6.77 -19.19
N GLN A 146 -2.28 7.92 -18.80
CA GLN A 146 -2.95 8.98 -18.07
C GLN A 146 -2.66 10.29 -18.79
N VAL A 147 -3.70 11.06 -19.13
CA VAL A 147 -3.57 12.33 -19.85
C VAL A 147 -4.47 13.38 -19.20
N VAL A 148 -3.87 14.48 -18.77
CA VAL A 148 -4.59 15.69 -18.33
C VAL A 148 -4.70 16.65 -19.50
N SER A 149 -5.91 16.85 -20.02
CA SER A 149 -6.16 17.79 -21.12
C SER A 149 -7.65 18.08 -21.23
N GLY A 150 -7.99 19.36 -21.32
CA GLY A 150 -9.35 19.83 -21.53
C GLY A 150 -10.20 19.92 -20.27
N PHE A 151 -11.43 20.42 -20.42
CA PHE A 151 -12.30 20.81 -19.30
C PHE A 151 -13.76 20.41 -19.53
N ASP A 152 -14.48 20.06 -18.46
CA ASP A 152 -15.92 19.81 -18.49
C ASP A 152 -16.73 21.13 -18.53
N ASN A 153 -18.06 21.02 -18.66
CA ASN A 153 -18.98 22.17 -18.72
C ASN A 153 -18.94 23.05 -17.45
N GLU A 154 -18.46 22.52 -16.31
CA GLU A 154 -18.31 23.23 -15.04
C GLU A 154 -16.87 23.74 -14.84
N GLY A 155 -16.02 23.67 -15.86
CA GLY A 155 -14.62 24.11 -15.80
C GLY A 155 -13.68 23.16 -15.06
N ARG A 156 -14.09 21.90 -14.82
CA ARG A 156 -13.22 20.90 -14.17
C ARG A 156 -12.19 20.36 -15.17
N PRO A 157 -10.89 20.34 -14.83
CA PRO A 157 -9.88 19.66 -15.63
C PRO A 157 -10.24 18.19 -15.86
N LEU A 158 -10.03 17.70 -17.08
CA LEU A 158 -10.26 16.31 -17.47
C LEU A 158 -8.99 15.48 -17.32
N ILE A 159 -9.14 14.30 -16.71
CA ILE A 159 -8.12 13.26 -16.63
C ILE A 159 -8.61 12.06 -17.41
N TYR A 160 -7.96 11.75 -18.52
CA TYR A 160 -8.20 10.52 -19.27
C TYR A 160 -7.34 9.40 -18.69
N LEU A 161 -7.96 8.31 -18.26
CA LEU A 161 -7.30 7.08 -17.86
C LEU A 161 -7.58 6.03 -18.95
N ARG A 162 -6.52 5.51 -19.57
CA ARG A 162 -6.59 4.54 -20.68
C ARG A 162 -5.81 3.27 -20.28
N PRO A 163 -6.40 2.34 -19.50
CA PRO A 163 -5.72 1.14 -19.04
C PRO A 163 -5.05 0.34 -20.17
N ALA A 164 -5.66 0.29 -21.36
CA ALA A 164 -5.11 -0.40 -22.53
C ALA A 164 -3.71 0.10 -22.97
N ARG A 165 -3.29 1.29 -22.52
CA ARG A 165 -1.98 1.88 -22.81
C ARG A 165 -0.97 1.61 -21.69
N GLU A 166 -1.26 0.73 -20.75
CA GLU A 166 -0.31 0.33 -19.69
C GLU A 166 1.00 -0.16 -20.30
N ASN A 167 2.10 0.48 -19.89
CA ASN A 167 3.43 0.34 -20.48
C ASN A 167 4.49 -0.12 -19.47
N THR A 168 4.09 -0.26 -18.21
CA THR A 168 4.98 -0.58 -17.11
C THR A 168 4.49 -1.80 -16.36
N CYS A 169 5.41 -2.50 -15.71
CA CYS A 169 5.04 -3.51 -14.73
C CYS A 169 4.53 -2.84 -13.44
N PRO A 170 3.62 -3.47 -12.68
CA PRO A 170 3.16 -2.92 -11.40
C PRO A 170 4.32 -2.55 -10.47
N SER A 171 4.34 -1.29 -10.04
CA SER A 171 5.40 -0.62 -9.26
C SER A 171 4.79 0.44 -8.33
N ASN A 172 5.59 0.96 -7.39
CA ASN A 172 5.21 2.15 -6.61
C ASN A 172 5.16 3.42 -7.49
N ASP A 173 5.91 3.44 -8.59
CA ASP A 173 5.94 4.56 -9.53
C ASP A 173 4.60 4.77 -10.22
N GLN A 174 3.80 3.72 -10.44
CA GLN A 174 2.42 3.86 -10.91
C GLN A 174 1.53 4.67 -9.94
N VAL A 175 1.70 4.47 -8.63
CA VAL A 175 0.97 5.22 -7.60
C VAL A 175 1.49 6.66 -7.54
N ARG A 176 2.81 6.85 -7.58
CA ARG A 176 3.43 8.18 -7.63
C ARG A 176 3.02 8.94 -8.89
N TYR A 177 2.95 8.28 -10.04
CA TYR A 177 2.51 8.87 -11.30
C TYR A 177 1.04 9.24 -11.28
N LEU A 178 0.16 8.39 -10.71
CA LEU A 178 -1.23 8.77 -10.50
C LEU A 178 -1.34 10.03 -9.64
N VAL A 179 -0.65 10.07 -8.50
CA VAL A 179 -0.65 11.25 -7.62
C VAL A 179 -0.09 12.48 -8.36
N TYR A 180 1.00 12.32 -9.12
CA TYR A 180 1.54 13.37 -9.98
C TYR A 180 0.47 13.90 -10.95
N THR A 181 -0.26 13.02 -11.64
CA THR A 181 -1.37 13.37 -12.54
C THR A 181 -2.48 14.14 -11.83
N LEU A 182 -2.87 13.73 -10.61
CA LEU A 182 -3.89 14.43 -9.82
C LEU A 182 -3.43 15.84 -9.43
N GLU A 183 -2.17 15.99 -8.99
CA GLU A 183 -1.59 17.29 -8.65
C GLU A 183 -1.44 18.18 -9.89
N ARG A 184 -1.15 17.61 -11.08
CA ARG A 184 -1.15 18.36 -12.35
C ARG A 184 -2.55 18.83 -12.74
N ALA A 185 -3.57 18.01 -12.53
CA ALA A 185 -4.95 18.44 -12.74
C ALA A 185 -5.33 19.56 -11.76
N ILE A 186 -4.89 19.51 -10.50
CA ILE A 186 -5.08 20.60 -9.52
C ILE A 186 -4.37 21.88 -9.97
N ASP A 187 -3.15 21.78 -10.50
CA ASP A 187 -2.40 22.94 -11.03
C ASP A 187 -3.15 23.66 -12.17
N MET A 188 -3.96 22.93 -12.93
CA MET A 188 -4.78 23.42 -14.05
C MET A 188 -6.18 23.92 -13.65
N MET A 189 -6.57 23.84 -12.37
CA MET A 189 -7.89 24.27 -11.94
C MET A 189 -8.07 25.80 -12.11
N PRO A 190 -9.11 26.27 -12.82
CA PRO A 190 -9.49 27.67 -12.85
C PRO A 190 -9.92 28.16 -11.46
N GLN A 191 -9.93 29.48 -11.27
CA GLN A 191 -10.44 30.07 -10.04
C GLN A 191 -11.89 29.65 -9.78
N GLY A 192 -12.18 29.23 -8.54
CA GLY A 192 -13.51 28.76 -8.13
C GLY A 192 -13.79 27.28 -8.43
N VAL A 193 -12.89 26.57 -9.12
CA VAL A 193 -13.00 25.13 -9.35
C VAL A 193 -12.16 24.37 -8.32
N GLU A 194 -12.77 23.39 -7.64
CA GLU A 194 -12.10 22.58 -6.61
C GLU A 194 -11.97 21.10 -6.98
N ASN A 195 -12.54 20.70 -8.12
CA ASN A 195 -12.66 19.31 -8.56
C ASN A 195 -12.11 19.09 -9.97
N TYR A 196 -11.70 17.85 -10.24
CA TYR A 196 -11.46 17.34 -11.59
C TYR A 196 -12.54 16.33 -11.99
N ALA A 197 -12.61 16.04 -13.29
CA ALA A 197 -13.43 14.97 -13.84
C ALA A 197 -12.53 13.90 -14.48
N ILE A 198 -12.85 12.63 -14.25
CA ILE A 198 -12.07 11.50 -14.77
C ILE A 198 -12.87 10.80 -15.87
N VAL A 199 -12.23 10.51 -17.00
CA VAL A 199 -12.78 9.66 -18.07
C VAL A 199 -11.93 8.40 -18.14
N ILE A 200 -12.51 7.26 -17.76
CA ILE A 200 -11.86 5.95 -17.80
C ILE A 200 -12.33 5.23 -19.06
N ASP A 201 -11.41 5.03 -20.00
CA ASP A 201 -11.65 4.39 -21.28
C ASP A 201 -11.09 2.96 -21.30
N TYR A 202 -11.98 1.97 -21.29
CA TYR A 202 -11.61 0.55 -21.36
C TYR A 202 -11.53 0.00 -22.80
N LYS A 203 -11.55 0.87 -23.82
CA LYS A 203 -11.35 0.46 -25.21
C LYS A 203 -10.04 -0.31 -25.35
N SER A 204 -10.13 -1.54 -25.86
CA SER A 204 -8.99 -2.45 -26.03
C SER A 204 -8.28 -2.86 -24.74
N ALA A 205 -8.85 -2.59 -23.56
CA ALA A 205 -8.27 -3.01 -22.30
C ALA A 205 -8.43 -4.52 -22.09
N THR A 206 -7.37 -5.16 -21.62
CA THR A 206 -7.33 -6.58 -21.24
C THR A 206 -7.24 -6.72 -19.72
N SER A 207 -7.46 -7.93 -19.20
CA SER A 207 -7.26 -8.20 -17.77
C SER A 207 -5.84 -7.93 -17.29
N GLN A 208 -4.83 -8.06 -18.16
CA GLN A 208 -3.42 -7.79 -17.86
C GLN A 208 -3.09 -6.29 -17.80
N SER A 209 -3.87 -5.45 -18.49
CA SER A 209 -3.69 -4.00 -18.51
C SER A 209 -4.36 -3.25 -17.35
N ASN A 210 -5.05 -3.99 -16.47
CA ASN A 210 -5.69 -3.41 -15.29
C ASN A 210 -4.71 -3.37 -14.10
N PRO A 211 -4.82 -2.35 -13.23
CA PRO A 211 -4.02 -2.30 -12.02
C PRO A 211 -4.31 -3.51 -11.14
N SER A 212 -3.29 -4.01 -10.44
CA SER A 212 -3.44 -5.08 -9.45
C SER A 212 -4.42 -4.67 -8.34
N LEU A 213 -5.05 -5.65 -7.67
CA LEU A 213 -5.98 -5.36 -6.57
C LEU A 213 -5.33 -4.59 -5.41
N SER A 214 -4.05 -4.83 -5.13
CA SER A 214 -3.30 -4.09 -4.10
C SER A 214 -3.09 -2.64 -4.52
N THR A 215 -2.61 -2.40 -5.75
CA THR A 215 -2.49 -1.04 -6.32
C THR A 215 -3.84 -0.32 -6.29
N ALA A 216 -4.92 -1.00 -6.68
CA ALA A 216 -6.27 -0.44 -6.65
C ALA A 216 -6.73 -0.08 -5.23
N ARG A 217 -6.40 -0.89 -4.21
CA ARG A 217 -6.68 -0.57 -2.80
C ARG A 217 -5.85 0.60 -2.31
N THR A 218 -4.55 0.65 -2.60
CA THR A 218 -3.68 1.77 -2.24
C THR A 218 -4.19 3.08 -2.85
N VAL A 219 -4.52 3.05 -4.14
CA VAL A 219 -5.11 4.19 -4.85
C VAL A 219 -6.45 4.59 -4.23
N ALA A 220 -7.34 3.63 -3.96
CA ALA A 220 -8.62 3.91 -3.32
C ALA A 220 -8.42 4.57 -1.94
N ASN A 221 -7.48 4.08 -1.14
CA ASN A 221 -7.14 4.64 0.17
C ASN A 221 -6.65 6.09 0.05
N ILE A 222 -5.74 6.38 -0.89
CA ILE A 222 -5.24 7.74 -1.16
C ILE A 222 -6.38 8.67 -1.57
N LEU A 223 -7.22 8.24 -2.50
CA LEU A 223 -8.34 9.05 -2.99
C LEU A 223 -9.38 9.32 -1.90
N GLN A 224 -9.70 8.31 -1.08
CA GLN A 224 -10.71 8.39 -0.03
C GLN A 224 -10.26 9.21 1.18
N ASN A 225 -8.98 9.19 1.51
CA ASN A 225 -8.47 9.81 2.73
C ASN A 225 -7.72 11.12 2.50
N HIS A 226 -7.02 11.28 1.38
CA HIS A 226 -6.12 12.42 1.14
C HIS A 226 -6.58 13.36 0.02
N TYR A 227 -7.31 12.87 -0.98
CA TYR A 227 -7.94 13.69 -2.04
C TYR A 227 -9.45 13.83 -1.83
N VAL A 228 -9.86 14.01 -0.58
CA VAL A 228 -11.28 14.19 -0.22
C VAL A 228 -11.91 15.34 -0.99
N GLU A 229 -13.15 15.15 -1.43
CA GLU A 229 -13.92 16.16 -2.15
C GLU A 229 -13.21 16.71 -3.42
N ARG A 230 -12.28 15.94 -4.05
CA ARG A 230 -11.63 16.33 -5.31
C ARG A 230 -12.26 15.71 -6.56
N LEU A 231 -12.80 14.51 -6.45
CA LEU A 231 -13.52 13.89 -7.57
C LEU A 231 -14.89 14.58 -7.76
N GLY A 232 -15.09 15.22 -8.91
CA GLY A 232 -16.36 15.82 -9.30
C GLY A 232 -17.27 14.84 -10.04
N LYS A 233 -16.78 14.29 -11.15
CA LYS A 233 -17.46 13.27 -11.98
C LYS A 233 -16.47 12.22 -12.45
N ALA A 234 -16.92 10.97 -12.55
CA ALA A 234 -16.17 9.88 -13.16
C ALA A 234 -17.02 9.24 -14.26
N PHE A 235 -16.51 9.23 -15.48
CA PHE A 235 -17.15 8.60 -16.63
C PHE A 235 -16.42 7.31 -16.95
N ILE A 236 -17.16 6.21 -17.06
CA ILE A 236 -16.60 4.92 -17.43
C ILE A 236 -17.21 4.52 -18.76
N VAL A 237 -16.38 4.40 -19.79
CA VAL A 237 -16.80 4.16 -21.17
C VAL A 237 -16.10 2.93 -21.76
N ASN A 238 -16.70 2.36 -22.81
CA ASN A 238 -16.18 1.20 -23.55
C ASN A 238 -15.91 -0.04 -22.66
N VAL A 239 -16.74 -0.27 -21.64
CA VAL A 239 -16.57 -1.38 -20.68
C VAL A 239 -16.84 -2.73 -21.35
N PRO A 240 -15.86 -3.64 -21.45
CA PRO A 240 -16.08 -5.01 -21.89
C PRO A 240 -16.96 -5.77 -20.89
N TRP A 241 -17.78 -6.72 -21.37
CA TRP A 241 -18.68 -7.51 -20.53
C TRP A 241 -17.96 -8.26 -19.37
N LEU A 242 -16.68 -8.60 -19.55
CA LEU A 242 -15.84 -9.27 -18.56
C LEU A 242 -15.38 -8.35 -17.39
N ILE A 243 -15.40 -7.01 -17.58
CA ILE A 243 -14.91 -6.02 -16.59
C ILE A 243 -15.96 -5.67 -15.51
N ASN A 244 -17.21 -6.10 -15.68
CA ASN A 244 -18.24 -5.95 -14.65
C ASN A 244 -17.85 -6.61 -13.31
N SER A 245 -17.04 -7.67 -13.32
CA SER A 245 -16.56 -8.33 -12.10
C SER A 245 -15.60 -7.47 -11.28
N PHE A 246 -14.73 -6.68 -11.94
CA PHE A 246 -13.79 -5.77 -11.27
C PHE A 246 -14.54 -4.62 -10.59
N PHE A 247 -15.45 -3.96 -11.30
CA PHE A 247 -16.26 -2.90 -10.70
C PHE A 247 -17.19 -3.43 -9.61
N SER A 248 -17.78 -4.62 -9.78
CA SER A 248 -18.59 -5.25 -8.74
C SER A 248 -17.79 -5.57 -7.47
N ALA A 249 -16.49 -5.85 -7.61
CA ALA A 249 -15.60 -6.09 -6.48
C ALA A 249 -15.15 -4.80 -5.77
N VAL A 250 -14.99 -3.68 -6.47
CA VAL A 250 -14.52 -2.40 -5.90
C VAL A 250 -15.68 -1.53 -5.36
N THR A 251 -16.85 -1.63 -5.97
CA THR A 251 -18.05 -0.84 -5.59
C THR A 251 -18.45 -0.95 -4.10
N PRO A 252 -18.33 -2.09 -3.40
CA PRO A 252 -18.63 -2.18 -1.97
C PRO A 252 -17.80 -1.22 -1.09
N PHE A 253 -16.61 -0.84 -1.54
CA PHE A 253 -15.68 0.01 -0.78
C PHE A 253 -15.88 1.51 -1.02
N LEU A 254 -16.69 1.90 -2.01
CA LEU A 254 -16.99 3.30 -2.29
C LEU A 254 -18.15 3.79 -1.41
N ASP A 255 -17.98 4.95 -0.81
CA ASP A 255 -19.06 5.62 -0.08
C ASP A 255 -20.19 6.03 -1.04
N PRO A 256 -21.43 6.22 -0.54
CA PRO A 256 -22.59 6.55 -1.38
C PRO A 256 -22.41 7.80 -2.26
N VAL A 257 -21.72 8.85 -1.77
CA VAL A 257 -21.53 10.10 -2.50
C VAL A 257 -20.60 9.87 -3.68
N THR A 258 -19.55 9.06 -3.50
CA THR A 258 -18.64 8.69 -4.60
C THR A 258 -19.35 7.85 -5.67
N LYS A 259 -20.28 6.96 -5.28
CA LYS A 259 -21.08 6.17 -6.23
C LYS A 259 -21.96 7.03 -7.13
N GLU A 260 -22.57 8.08 -6.59
CA GLU A 260 -23.45 8.98 -7.34
C GLU A 260 -22.73 9.77 -8.45
N LYS A 261 -21.42 10.02 -8.24
CA LYS A 261 -20.54 10.74 -9.18
C LYS A 261 -20.10 9.89 -10.38
N ILE A 262 -20.27 8.57 -10.31
CA ILE A 262 -19.87 7.64 -11.37
C ILE A 262 -20.99 7.51 -12.41
N LYS A 263 -20.65 7.65 -13.69
CA LYS A 263 -21.55 7.52 -14.83
C LYS A 263 -21.01 6.47 -15.80
N PHE A 264 -21.78 5.40 -16.04
CA PHE A 264 -21.43 4.34 -16.99
C PHE A 264 -22.03 4.61 -18.36
N ASN A 265 -21.21 4.51 -19.41
CA ASN A 265 -21.60 4.68 -20.82
C ASN A 265 -22.46 5.93 -21.07
N ALA A 266 -22.19 7.01 -20.35
CA ALA A 266 -22.86 8.29 -20.55
C ALA A 266 -22.42 8.94 -21.86
N ASN A 267 -23.29 9.74 -22.46
CA ASN A 267 -22.94 10.58 -23.59
C ASN A 267 -22.05 11.73 -23.11
N LEU A 268 -20.74 11.63 -23.32
CA LEU A 268 -19.75 12.59 -22.82
C LEU A 268 -20.00 14.03 -23.31
N THR A 269 -20.62 14.21 -24.48
CA THR A 269 -20.91 15.55 -25.03
C THR A 269 -21.98 16.33 -24.25
N GLU A 270 -22.72 15.69 -23.35
CA GLU A 270 -23.63 16.36 -22.41
C GLU A 270 -22.88 17.01 -21.24
N TYR A 271 -21.65 16.57 -20.99
CA TYR A 271 -20.84 16.97 -19.83
C TYR A 271 -19.58 17.73 -20.22
N VAL A 272 -19.08 17.53 -21.43
CA VAL A 272 -17.83 18.10 -21.94
C VAL A 272 -18.12 18.80 -23.27
N PRO A 273 -17.70 20.07 -23.45
CA PRO A 273 -17.78 20.75 -24.74
C PRO A 273 -17.09 19.94 -25.84
N LYS A 274 -17.65 19.91 -27.04
CA LYS A 274 -17.15 19.05 -28.13
C LYS A 274 -15.70 19.37 -28.48
N GLU A 275 -15.32 20.64 -28.39
CA GLU A 275 -13.99 21.17 -28.67
C GLU A 275 -12.97 20.81 -27.58
N GLN A 276 -13.45 20.40 -26.39
CA GLN A 276 -12.65 19.99 -25.24
C GLN A 276 -12.58 18.46 -25.09
N LEU A 277 -13.43 17.72 -25.81
CA LEU A 277 -13.51 16.27 -25.77
C LEU A 277 -12.70 15.65 -26.92
N ASP A 278 -11.77 14.76 -26.57
CA ASP A 278 -10.97 13.99 -27.53
C ASP A 278 -11.86 13.31 -28.59
N ALA A 279 -11.49 13.46 -29.86
CA ALA A 279 -12.20 12.93 -31.03
C ALA A 279 -12.26 11.39 -31.07
N GLU A 280 -11.45 10.69 -30.26
CA GLU A 280 -11.60 9.25 -30.03
C GLU A 280 -12.95 8.89 -29.36
N PHE A 281 -13.58 9.84 -28.67
CA PHE A 281 -14.90 9.68 -28.06
C PHE A 281 -16.02 10.21 -28.96
N ALA A 282 -17.18 9.56 -28.92
CA ALA A 282 -18.32 9.92 -29.77
C ALA A 282 -18.73 11.40 -29.60
N GLY A 283 -18.64 12.16 -30.69
CA GLY A 283 -19.01 13.57 -30.75
C GLY A 283 -17.93 14.56 -30.32
N GLY A 284 -16.76 14.07 -29.89
CA GLY A 284 -15.57 14.90 -29.64
C GLY A 284 -14.99 15.48 -30.94
N ARG A 285 -14.39 16.67 -30.83
CA ARG A 285 -13.74 17.38 -31.94
C ARG A 285 -12.28 17.71 -31.67
N TYR A 286 -11.79 17.48 -30.46
CA TYR A 286 -10.38 17.65 -30.14
C TYR A 286 -9.57 16.49 -30.74
N ASN A 287 -9.02 16.71 -31.94
CA ASN A 287 -8.29 15.69 -32.70
C ASN A 287 -6.85 15.54 -32.19
N TYR A 288 -6.73 14.99 -30.99
CA TYR A 288 -5.46 14.89 -30.29
C TYR A 288 -4.61 13.72 -30.78
N GLU A 289 -3.34 13.98 -31.06
CA GLU A 289 -2.33 12.98 -31.37
C GLU A 289 -1.28 12.97 -30.27
N TRP A 290 -1.14 11.81 -29.62
CA TRP A 290 -0.22 11.63 -28.51
C TRP A 290 1.22 11.86 -28.93
N ASP A 291 1.87 12.84 -28.30
CA ASP A 291 3.32 13.06 -28.36
C ASP A 291 3.83 13.27 -26.93
N PHE A 292 4.60 12.30 -26.45
CA PHE A 292 5.07 12.28 -25.06
C PHE A 292 5.86 13.54 -24.72
N LYS A 293 6.79 13.96 -25.58
CA LYS A 293 7.68 15.10 -25.30
C LYS A 293 6.88 16.40 -25.17
N THR A 294 6.02 16.70 -26.15
CA THR A 294 5.18 17.91 -26.12
C THR A 294 4.24 17.91 -24.93
N TYR A 295 3.63 16.76 -24.61
CA TYR A 295 2.77 16.60 -23.45
C TYR A 295 3.51 16.87 -22.13
N TRP A 296 4.65 16.18 -21.96
CA TRP A 296 5.44 16.20 -20.73
C TRP A 296 6.02 17.59 -20.45
N ASP A 297 6.65 18.19 -21.47
CA ASP A 297 7.22 19.54 -21.39
C ASP A 297 6.14 20.57 -21.07
N THR A 298 4.93 20.42 -21.65
CA THR A 298 3.82 21.34 -21.40
C THR A 298 3.29 21.22 -19.98
N LEU A 299 3.13 20.01 -19.44
CA LEU A 299 2.71 19.81 -18.05
C LEU A 299 3.70 20.39 -17.04
N ILE A 300 4.99 20.14 -17.23
CA ILE A 300 6.06 20.68 -16.39
C ILE A 300 6.02 22.21 -16.42
N ARG A 301 5.88 22.78 -17.62
CA ARG A 301 5.81 24.24 -17.81
C ARG A 301 4.59 24.87 -17.13
N ILE A 302 3.40 24.30 -17.28
CA ILE A 302 2.17 24.81 -16.62
C ILE A 302 2.28 24.72 -15.10
N GLY A 303 2.84 23.62 -14.59
CA GLY A 303 3.10 23.49 -13.17
C GLY A 303 4.24 24.39 -12.68
N GLY A 304 5.08 24.93 -13.56
CA GLY A 304 6.31 25.61 -13.18
C GLY A 304 7.27 24.69 -12.41
N ILE A 305 7.36 23.41 -12.78
CA ILE A 305 8.06 22.37 -12.03
C ILE A 305 9.53 22.31 -12.47
N ALA A 306 10.47 22.28 -11.53
CA ALA A 306 11.89 22.05 -11.77
C ALA A 306 12.21 20.54 -11.83
N GLU A 307 13.41 20.17 -12.25
CA GLU A 307 13.82 18.76 -12.34
C GLU A 307 13.76 18.04 -10.99
N ASP A 308 14.04 18.73 -9.89
CA ASP A 308 13.97 18.19 -8.52
C ASP A 308 12.53 18.12 -7.96
N GLY A 309 11.52 18.50 -8.76
CA GLY A 309 10.12 18.55 -8.35
C GLY A 309 9.71 19.86 -7.66
N SER A 310 10.64 20.77 -7.36
CA SER A 310 10.31 22.07 -6.76
C SER A 310 9.58 22.98 -7.76
N ARG A 311 8.95 24.08 -7.28
CA ARG A 311 8.32 25.06 -8.17
C ARG A 311 9.32 26.19 -8.44
N THR A 312 9.64 26.38 -9.70
CA THR A 312 10.25 27.63 -10.19
C THR A 312 9.16 28.71 -10.10
N GLY A 313 9.42 29.85 -9.46
CA GLY A 313 8.42 30.88 -9.14
C GLY A 313 7.71 31.58 -10.32
N LYS A 314 7.71 31.00 -11.53
CA LYS A 314 6.99 31.48 -12.71
C LYS A 314 5.79 30.58 -13.01
N LYS A 315 4.62 30.92 -12.48
CA LYS A 315 3.38 30.65 -13.23
C LYS A 315 3.28 31.78 -14.27
N GLU A 316 3.49 31.49 -15.55
CA GLU A 316 3.05 32.43 -16.57
C GLU A 316 1.53 32.49 -16.52
N GLU A 317 0.98 33.70 -16.35
CA GLU A 317 -0.46 33.96 -16.43
C GLU A 317 -0.99 33.39 -17.75
N VAL A 318 -1.99 32.52 -17.66
CA VAL A 318 -2.67 31.96 -18.81
C VAL A 318 -3.48 33.09 -19.46
N ASN A 319 -2.87 33.77 -20.43
CA ASN A 319 -3.46 34.74 -21.37
C ASN A 319 -4.41 35.78 -20.72
N GLY A 320 -3.85 36.92 -20.29
CA GLY A 320 -4.51 38.03 -19.58
C GLY A 320 -5.59 38.83 -20.32
N ASP A 321 -6.23 38.28 -21.35
CA ASP A 321 -7.41 38.88 -21.99
C ASP A 321 -8.74 38.35 -21.42
N ALA A 322 -8.74 37.21 -20.72
CA ALA A 322 -9.96 36.65 -20.10
C ALA A 322 -10.31 37.32 -18.75
N ASP A 323 -9.30 37.75 -17.99
CA ASP A 323 -9.50 38.37 -16.66
C ASP A 323 -10.15 39.75 -16.71
N ARG A 324 -10.12 40.42 -17.88
CA ARG A 324 -10.78 41.72 -18.09
C ARG A 324 -12.28 41.64 -18.33
N ILE A 325 -12.84 40.45 -18.56
CA ILE A 325 -14.28 40.27 -18.80
C ILE A 325 -15.04 39.88 -17.53
N ALA A 326 -14.36 39.32 -16.51
CA ALA A 326 -14.97 38.96 -15.24
C ALA A 326 -14.87 40.05 -14.15
N ALA A 327 -13.91 40.98 -14.25
CA ALA A 327 -13.73 42.05 -13.27
C ALA A 327 -14.71 43.24 -13.42
N THR A 328 -15.49 43.31 -14.50
CA THR A 328 -16.38 44.45 -14.82
C THR A 328 -17.83 44.28 -14.35
N GLN A 329 -18.16 43.24 -13.59
CA GLN A 329 -19.54 43.01 -13.09
C GLN A 329 -19.68 42.92 -11.56
N LEU A 330 -18.66 43.34 -10.78
CA LEU A 330 -18.75 43.36 -9.31
C LEU A 330 -18.54 44.73 -8.66
N THR A 331 -18.57 45.83 -9.42
CA THR A 331 -18.52 47.19 -8.87
C THR A 331 -19.40 48.17 -9.63
N GLU A 332 -20.71 47.94 -9.63
CA GLU A 332 -21.70 49.03 -9.70
C GLU A 332 -22.86 48.68 -8.79
N GLU A 333 -22.74 49.04 -7.50
CA GLU A 333 -23.80 49.68 -6.70
C GLU A 333 -23.33 49.89 -5.25
N GLY A 334 -23.02 51.16 -4.92
CA GLY A 334 -22.85 51.65 -3.56
C GLY A 334 -21.40 51.68 -3.06
N LYS A 335 -20.79 52.81 -2.70
CA LYS A 335 -21.36 54.11 -2.33
C LYS A 335 -20.31 55.21 -2.49
N GLN A 336 -20.84 56.38 -2.84
CA GLN A 336 -20.24 57.70 -2.69
C GLN A 336 -19.55 57.89 -1.33
N GLY A 337 -18.40 58.58 -1.39
CA GLY A 337 -18.01 59.58 -0.40
C GLY A 337 -17.35 59.08 0.89
N ALA A 338 -16.03 59.17 0.96
CA ALA A 338 -15.32 60.04 1.91
C ALA A 338 -13.83 59.67 1.97
N THR A 339 -13.00 60.70 2.11
CA THR A 339 -11.57 60.71 1.84
C THR A 339 -10.79 60.96 3.16
N ILE A 340 -9.72 60.18 3.37
CA ILE A 340 -8.46 60.41 4.16
C ILE A 340 -8.58 60.62 5.71
N PRO A 341 -7.52 60.50 6.57
CA PRO A 341 -6.22 59.78 6.51
C PRO A 341 -5.85 58.93 7.76
N ALA A 342 -4.72 58.22 7.62
CA ALA A 342 -3.92 57.60 8.67
C ALA A 342 -3.43 58.56 9.78
N THR A 343 -3.26 58.04 11.01
CA THR A 343 -2.14 58.34 11.93
C THR A 343 -2.18 57.46 13.20
N ALA A 344 -0.99 56.96 13.56
CA ALA A 344 -0.42 56.72 14.91
C ALA A 344 -1.31 56.30 16.10
N ALA A 345 -0.91 55.25 16.82
CA ALA A 345 -0.13 55.38 18.07
C ALA A 345 -0.14 54.11 18.93
N VAL A 346 1.01 53.91 19.57
CA VAL A 346 1.37 52.98 20.65
C VAL A 346 0.54 53.23 21.91
N VAL A 347 -0.06 52.18 22.48
CA VAL A 347 -0.38 51.98 23.91
C VAL A 347 -0.48 50.45 24.08
N GLY A 348 0.28 49.72 24.91
CA GLY A 348 0.69 50.01 26.29
C GLY A 348 -0.33 49.39 27.26
N GLY A 349 -0.39 48.06 27.35
CA GLY A 349 -1.36 47.36 28.21
C GLY A 349 -0.84 46.03 28.72
N SER A 350 -0.16 46.08 29.87
CA SER A 350 0.23 44.93 30.68
C SER A 350 -0.98 44.37 31.40
N THR A 351 -1.27 43.08 31.24
CA THR A 351 -2.05 42.30 32.20
C THR A 351 -1.48 40.89 32.35
N ALA A 352 -0.76 40.73 33.45
CA ALA A 352 -0.57 39.54 34.28
C ALA A 352 -0.92 38.16 33.69
N VAL A 353 0.15 37.41 33.49
CA VAL A 353 0.32 35.97 33.73
C VAL A 353 -0.75 35.39 34.67
N VAL A 354 -1.64 34.57 34.12
CA VAL A 354 -2.27 33.48 34.87
C VAL A 354 -1.58 32.20 34.40
N ALA A 355 -0.61 31.77 35.19
CA ALA A 355 -0.04 30.44 35.10
C ALA A 355 -1.12 29.45 35.56
N THR A 356 -1.80 28.80 34.61
CA THR A 356 -2.45 27.53 34.86
C THR A 356 -1.51 26.43 34.35
N SER A 357 -0.82 25.84 35.30
CA SER A 357 -0.21 24.52 35.20
C SER A 357 -1.22 23.55 34.59
N ALA A 358 -1.07 23.25 33.29
CA ALA A 358 -1.68 22.07 32.70
C ALA A 358 -0.86 20.87 33.17
N THR A 359 -1.28 20.36 34.32
CA THR A 359 -1.00 19.03 34.81
C THR A 359 -1.14 18.02 33.66
N ASN A 360 -0.11 17.20 33.49
CA ASN A 360 -0.19 15.88 32.88
C ASN A 360 -1.46 15.19 33.36
N GLU A 361 -2.46 15.02 32.49
CA GLU A 361 -3.51 14.02 32.68
C GLU A 361 -4.39 13.87 31.43
N SER A 362 -4.00 12.93 30.56
CA SER A 362 -4.94 11.98 29.95
C SER A 362 -4.22 10.76 29.35
N ASN A 363 -3.32 10.14 30.12
CA ASN A 363 -3.02 8.72 29.95
C ASN A 363 -4.17 7.91 30.56
N ALA A 364 -5.31 7.88 29.86
CA ALA A 364 -6.33 6.87 30.10
C ALA A 364 -5.92 5.61 29.33
N ALA A 365 -4.99 4.87 29.94
CA ALA A 365 -4.61 3.46 29.73
C ALA A 365 -4.84 2.86 28.32
N THR A 366 -4.15 3.39 27.30
CA THR A 366 -3.73 2.53 26.19
C THR A 366 -2.74 1.52 26.78
N GLY A 367 -2.93 0.21 26.56
CA GLY A 367 -2.06 -0.84 27.10
C GLY A 367 -0.63 -0.87 26.51
N TYR A 368 -0.20 0.22 25.87
CA TYR A 368 1.07 0.38 25.17
C TYR A 368 1.57 1.83 25.26
N LYS A 369 2.87 2.04 25.08
CA LYS A 369 3.52 3.37 25.00
C LYS A 369 3.85 3.72 23.54
N HIS A 370 3.25 4.77 23.00
CA HIS A 370 3.63 5.31 21.69
C HIS A 370 4.89 6.19 21.84
N LEU A 371 5.95 5.89 21.11
CA LEU A 371 7.22 6.62 21.11
C LEU A 371 7.17 7.75 20.08
N GLN A 372 7.27 9.01 20.51
CA GLN A 372 7.04 10.16 19.61
C GLN A 372 8.20 11.17 19.57
N ASN A 373 9.22 11.00 20.40
CA ASN A 373 10.30 11.97 20.54
C ASN A 373 11.63 11.28 20.88
N THR A 374 12.73 12.02 20.73
CA THR A 374 14.09 11.53 20.98
C THR A 374 14.29 10.97 22.40
N ALA A 375 13.62 11.53 23.42
CA ALA A 375 13.74 11.04 24.78
C ALA A 375 13.07 9.67 24.97
N ASP A 376 11.94 9.44 24.32
CA ASP A 376 11.27 8.14 24.28
C ASP A 376 12.13 7.09 23.58
N TYR A 377 12.72 7.45 22.44
CA TYR A 377 13.62 6.57 21.70
C TYR A 377 14.86 6.22 22.52
N GLU A 378 15.55 7.21 23.10
CA GLU A 378 16.72 6.99 23.95
C GLU A 378 16.39 6.14 25.18
N SER A 379 15.22 6.36 25.80
CA SER A 379 14.76 5.55 26.93
C SER A 379 14.55 4.08 26.53
N LEU A 380 13.99 3.81 25.35
CA LEU A 380 13.82 2.44 24.87
C LEU A 380 15.17 1.80 24.53
N LEU A 381 16.03 2.52 23.79
CA LEU A 381 17.36 2.03 23.42
C LEU A 381 18.23 1.74 24.64
N SER A 382 18.05 2.47 25.74
CA SER A 382 18.74 2.23 27.01
C SER A 382 18.17 1.04 27.80
N ALA A 383 16.87 0.75 27.66
CA ALA A 383 16.19 -0.31 28.41
C ALA A 383 16.56 -1.72 27.94
N TYR A 384 16.87 -1.89 26.65
CA TYR A 384 17.11 -3.19 26.02
C TYR A 384 18.52 -3.31 25.44
N ASP A 385 19.09 -4.50 25.53
CA ASP A 385 20.45 -4.81 25.03
C ASP A 385 20.39 -5.68 23.76
N THR A 386 19.30 -6.44 23.57
CA THR A 386 19.12 -7.33 22.44
C THR A 386 17.87 -6.95 21.66
N PHE A 387 18.04 -6.75 20.35
CA PHE A 387 16.96 -6.41 19.44
C PHE A 387 16.76 -7.53 18.42
N LEU A 388 15.55 -8.11 18.45
CA LEU A 388 15.10 -9.07 17.45
C LEU A 388 14.27 -8.29 16.44
N PHE A 389 14.66 -8.34 15.16
CA PHE A 389 13.95 -7.64 14.09
C PHE A 389 13.26 -8.64 13.19
N ASP A 390 11.97 -8.47 12.95
CA ASP A 390 11.41 -8.98 11.70
C ASP A 390 12.10 -8.31 10.50
N CYS A 391 12.04 -8.96 9.35
CA CYS A 391 12.67 -8.50 8.13
C CYS A 391 11.70 -7.74 7.21
N ASP A 392 10.59 -8.38 6.83
CA ASP A 392 9.69 -7.92 5.77
C ASP A 392 8.63 -6.98 6.36
N GLY A 393 8.66 -5.69 6.01
CA GLY A 393 7.79 -4.65 6.61
C GLY A 393 8.44 -3.87 7.76
N VAL A 394 9.59 -4.35 8.26
CA VAL A 394 10.40 -3.70 9.30
C VAL A 394 11.72 -3.16 8.77
N LEU A 395 12.47 -3.97 8.02
CA LEU A 395 13.76 -3.57 7.44
C LEU A 395 13.63 -3.14 5.98
N TRP A 396 12.75 -3.81 5.23
CA TRP A 396 12.52 -3.57 3.81
C TRP A 396 11.09 -3.85 3.40
N SER A 397 10.69 -3.33 2.25
CA SER A 397 9.47 -3.70 1.54
C SER A 397 9.85 -4.20 0.14
N GLY A 398 9.78 -5.52 -0.07
CA GLY A 398 10.25 -6.14 -1.30
C GLY A 398 11.77 -6.08 -1.43
N ASP A 399 12.24 -5.28 -2.40
CA ASP A 399 13.65 -5.09 -2.74
C ASP A 399 14.18 -3.69 -2.33
N GLU A 400 13.39 -2.91 -1.59
CA GLU A 400 13.77 -1.57 -1.10
C GLU A 400 13.86 -1.54 0.42
N THR A 401 14.93 -0.97 0.97
CA THR A 401 15.07 -0.72 2.41
C THR A 401 14.08 0.34 2.89
N ILE A 402 13.54 0.15 4.10
CA ILE A 402 12.78 1.21 4.77
C ILE A 402 13.73 2.36 5.13
N PRO A 403 13.35 3.63 4.87
CA PRO A 403 14.22 4.78 5.12
C PRO A 403 14.73 4.85 6.57
N GLY A 404 16.02 5.14 6.75
CA GLY A 404 16.67 5.30 8.06
C GLY A 404 17.10 3.99 8.73
N VAL A 405 16.62 2.82 8.29
CA VAL A 405 16.91 1.53 8.93
C VAL A 405 18.41 1.22 8.96
N VAL A 406 19.14 1.42 7.86
CA VAL A 406 20.58 1.14 7.81
C VAL A 406 21.33 1.93 8.88
N SER A 407 21.06 3.24 8.98
CA SER A 407 21.65 4.13 10.00
C SER A 407 21.30 3.68 11.42
N VAL A 408 20.04 3.29 11.66
CA VAL A 408 19.59 2.82 12.98
C VAL A 408 20.31 1.53 13.38
N LEU A 409 20.46 0.57 12.47
CA LEU A 409 21.21 -0.67 12.74
C LEU A 409 22.68 -0.38 13.05
N GLU A 410 23.32 0.55 12.35
CA GLU A 410 24.68 0.99 12.63
C GLU A 410 24.80 1.65 14.01
N LYS A 411 23.85 2.51 14.39
CA LYS A 411 23.79 3.13 15.72
C LYS A 411 23.56 2.13 16.84
N LEU A 412 22.71 1.14 16.63
CA LEU A 412 22.53 0.05 17.58
C LEU A 412 23.85 -0.70 17.80
N ARG A 413 24.59 -1.00 16.72
CA ARG A 413 25.92 -1.63 16.81
C ARG A 413 26.94 -0.76 17.52
N SER A 414 27.00 0.54 17.21
CA SER A 414 27.95 1.46 17.87
C SER A 414 27.68 1.60 19.37
N ARG A 415 26.42 1.38 19.78
CA ARG A 415 25.97 1.31 21.19
C ARG A 415 26.14 -0.07 21.82
N GLY A 416 26.77 -1.02 21.14
CA GLY A 416 27.02 -2.37 21.65
C GLY A 416 25.76 -3.23 21.82
N LYS A 417 24.69 -2.94 21.06
CA LYS A 417 23.45 -3.74 21.09
C LYS A 417 23.61 -5.00 20.24
N GLU A 418 23.09 -6.12 20.74
CA GLU A 418 23.00 -7.37 20.00
C GLU A 418 21.82 -7.30 19.03
N ILE A 419 22.07 -7.60 17.76
CA ILE A 419 21.07 -7.56 16.68
C ILE A 419 20.83 -8.97 16.18
N ILE A 420 19.56 -9.38 16.12
CA ILE A 420 19.13 -10.68 15.63
C ILE A 420 18.01 -10.46 14.61
N PHE A 421 18.17 -10.97 13.41
CA PHE A 421 17.15 -10.92 12.35
C PHE A 421 16.31 -12.19 12.36
N VAL A 422 14.98 -12.07 12.42
CA VAL A 422 14.05 -13.17 12.67
C VAL A 422 12.96 -13.20 11.61
N THR A 423 12.96 -14.23 10.74
CA THR A 423 12.02 -14.32 9.60
C THR A 423 11.33 -15.68 9.51
N ASN A 424 10.05 -15.69 9.14
CA ASN A 424 9.27 -16.92 8.93
C ASN A 424 9.52 -17.58 7.57
N ASN A 425 10.24 -16.93 6.66
CA ASN A 425 10.44 -17.50 5.33
C ASN A 425 11.56 -18.56 5.33
N ALA A 426 11.15 -19.82 5.20
CA ALA A 426 12.02 -20.99 5.14
C ALA A 426 12.54 -21.31 3.73
N ALA A 427 12.14 -20.55 2.71
CA ALA A 427 12.49 -20.88 1.33
C ALA A 427 13.96 -20.60 0.99
N LYS A 428 14.62 -19.77 1.80
CA LYS A 428 16.02 -19.31 1.67
C LYS A 428 16.82 -19.72 2.90
N SER A 429 18.11 -19.98 2.73
CA SER A 429 19.04 -20.17 3.84
C SER A 429 19.54 -18.83 4.37
N ARG A 430 20.22 -18.87 5.52
CA ARG A 430 20.93 -17.71 6.08
C ARG A 430 21.97 -17.18 5.10
N ALA A 431 22.67 -18.04 4.37
CA ALA A 431 23.64 -17.62 3.35
C ALA A 431 22.97 -16.78 2.25
N THR A 432 21.84 -17.24 1.71
CA THR A 432 21.04 -16.46 0.74
C THR A 432 20.50 -15.16 1.34
N TYR A 433 20.16 -15.16 2.63
CA TYR A 433 19.74 -13.94 3.32
C TYR A 433 20.87 -12.92 3.44
N LEU A 434 22.11 -13.35 3.72
CA LEU A 434 23.26 -12.44 3.76
C LEU A 434 23.48 -11.73 2.44
N GLU A 435 23.29 -12.42 1.31
CA GLU A 435 23.33 -11.80 -0.02
C GLU A 435 22.24 -10.73 -0.16
N LYS A 436 21.02 -11.00 0.33
CA LYS A 436 19.93 -10.01 0.34
C LYS A 436 20.29 -8.81 1.23
N PHE A 437 20.75 -9.04 2.46
CA PHE A 437 21.18 -7.96 3.36
C PHE A 437 22.26 -7.09 2.70
N ALA A 438 23.27 -7.69 2.08
CA ALA A 438 24.33 -6.98 1.37
C ALA A 438 23.79 -6.15 0.19
N SER A 439 22.87 -6.69 -0.61
CA SER A 439 22.24 -5.94 -1.72
C SER A 439 21.47 -4.70 -1.26
N LEU A 440 21.01 -4.71 0.00
CA LEU A 440 20.28 -3.64 0.66
C LEU A 440 21.18 -2.73 1.51
N SER A 441 22.51 -2.88 1.42
CA SER A 441 23.48 -2.16 2.23
C SER A 441 23.30 -2.34 3.74
N ILE A 442 22.64 -3.41 4.17
CA ILE A 442 22.53 -3.80 5.56
C ILE A 442 23.68 -4.75 5.87
N GLN A 443 24.57 -4.35 6.77
CA GLN A 443 25.56 -5.28 7.31
C GLN A 443 24.84 -6.33 8.16
N ALA A 444 25.17 -7.61 8.00
CA ALA A 444 24.65 -8.72 8.79
C ALA A 444 25.66 -9.86 8.81
N ASP A 445 25.80 -10.52 9.95
CA ASP A 445 26.60 -11.74 10.10
C ASP A 445 25.70 -12.98 10.10
N ILE A 446 26.25 -14.13 9.68
CA ILE A 446 25.46 -15.37 9.51
C ILE A 446 24.80 -15.85 10.81
N ASP A 447 25.43 -15.55 11.95
CA ASP A 447 24.93 -15.91 13.28
C ASP A 447 23.81 -14.96 13.75
N GLN A 448 23.68 -13.77 13.17
CA GLN A 448 22.59 -12.84 13.46
C GLN A 448 21.26 -13.26 12.82
N VAL A 449 21.28 -14.11 11.79
CA VAL A 449 20.07 -14.48 11.04
C VAL A 449 19.43 -15.75 11.59
N PHE A 450 18.15 -15.66 11.96
CA PHE A 450 17.28 -16.76 12.35
C PHE A 450 16.05 -16.82 11.44
N SER A 451 16.19 -17.53 10.34
CA SER A 451 15.05 -17.98 9.55
C SER A 451 14.37 -19.17 10.23
N SER A 452 13.08 -19.39 9.92
CA SER A 452 12.36 -20.59 10.35
C SER A 452 12.97 -21.90 9.84
N SER A 453 13.69 -21.88 8.70
CA SER A 453 14.50 -23.02 8.23
C SER A 453 15.65 -23.33 9.19
N TYR A 454 16.46 -22.34 9.56
CA TYR A 454 17.55 -22.52 10.52
C TYR A 454 17.02 -22.88 11.91
N ALA A 455 15.96 -22.22 12.37
CA ALA A 455 15.34 -22.53 13.65
C ALA A 455 14.84 -23.98 13.73
N SER A 456 14.30 -24.52 12.63
CA SER A 456 13.88 -25.93 12.54
C SER A 456 15.07 -26.90 12.63
N ALA A 457 16.19 -26.58 11.98
CA ALA A 457 17.41 -27.39 12.06
C ALA A 457 18.02 -27.35 13.47
N VAL A 458 18.06 -26.17 14.11
CA VAL A 458 18.48 -26.00 15.51
C VAL A 458 17.56 -26.74 16.46
N TYR A 459 16.24 -26.72 16.22
CA TYR A 459 15.27 -27.42 17.04
C TYR A 459 15.51 -28.93 17.01
N LEU A 460 15.75 -29.50 15.81
CA LEU A 460 16.13 -30.90 15.66
C LEU A 460 17.43 -31.21 16.43
N GLN A 461 18.49 -30.42 16.25
CA GLN A 461 19.79 -30.68 16.84
C GLN A 461 19.81 -30.50 18.37
N LYS A 462 19.33 -29.35 18.87
CA LYS A 462 19.49 -28.94 20.27
C LYS A 462 18.32 -29.35 21.16
N VAL A 463 17.09 -29.29 20.65
CA VAL A 463 15.89 -29.55 21.46
C VAL A 463 15.50 -31.03 21.40
N LEU A 464 15.34 -31.57 20.19
CA LEU A 464 15.00 -32.98 20.00
C LEU A 464 16.19 -33.91 20.14
N LYS A 465 17.43 -33.39 20.13
CA LYS A 465 18.67 -34.19 20.12
C LYS A 465 18.62 -35.25 19.02
N PHE A 466 18.18 -34.84 17.84
CA PHE A 466 17.91 -35.70 16.71
C PHE A 466 19.18 -36.50 16.35
N PRO A 467 19.12 -37.84 16.29
CA PRO A 467 20.32 -38.63 16.03
C PRO A 467 20.90 -38.38 14.64
N SER A 468 22.22 -38.22 14.54
CA SER A 468 22.92 -37.86 13.30
C SER A 468 22.87 -38.94 12.21
N ASP A 469 22.56 -40.18 12.57
CA ASP A 469 22.40 -41.31 11.66
C ASP A 469 20.96 -41.45 11.11
N ARG A 470 20.03 -40.66 11.63
CA ARG A 470 18.63 -40.55 11.18
C ARG A 470 18.49 -39.44 10.14
N LYS A 471 17.41 -39.50 9.36
CA LYS A 471 17.13 -38.56 8.27
C LYS A 471 15.90 -37.70 8.51
N VAL A 472 15.90 -36.51 7.91
CA VAL A 472 14.73 -35.65 7.79
C VAL A 472 14.17 -35.76 6.37
N TYR A 473 12.87 -36.06 6.24
CA TYR A 473 12.18 -35.91 4.97
C TYR A 473 11.65 -34.48 4.85
N VAL A 474 12.11 -33.75 3.84
CA VAL A 474 11.79 -32.34 3.63
C VAL A 474 10.65 -32.20 2.63
N ILE A 475 9.67 -31.38 2.97
CA ILE A 475 8.76 -30.76 2.00
C ILE A 475 9.02 -29.26 2.06
N GLY A 476 9.68 -28.69 1.05
CA GLY A 476 10.14 -27.31 1.10
C GLY A 476 11.19 -26.99 0.05
N MET A 477 11.55 -25.72 -0.06
CA MET A 477 12.65 -25.25 -0.92
C MET A 477 14.03 -25.49 -0.27
N HIS A 478 15.08 -25.29 -1.08
CA HIS A 478 16.50 -25.52 -0.74
C HIS A 478 16.97 -24.89 0.57
N GLY A 479 16.37 -23.77 1.01
CA GLY A 479 16.73 -23.11 2.26
C GLY A 479 16.61 -23.99 3.51
N ILE A 480 15.75 -25.01 3.51
CA ILE A 480 15.67 -25.98 4.62
C ILE A 480 16.82 -26.99 4.52
N GLU A 481 17.11 -27.48 3.31
CA GLU A 481 18.16 -28.46 3.03
C GLU A 481 19.54 -27.92 3.43
N GLU A 482 19.86 -26.71 2.99
CA GLU A 482 21.14 -26.06 3.29
C GLU A 482 21.37 -25.85 4.80
N GLU A 483 20.31 -25.56 5.57
CA GLU A 483 20.42 -25.39 7.02
C GLU A 483 20.54 -26.72 7.77
N LEU A 484 19.93 -27.79 7.26
CA LEU A 484 20.13 -29.14 7.77
C LEU A 484 21.57 -29.60 7.50
N ASP A 485 22.08 -29.35 6.29
CA ASP A 485 23.46 -29.67 5.90
C ASP A 485 24.48 -28.89 6.74
N ALA A 486 24.23 -27.59 6.99
CA ALA A 486 25.07 -26.76 7.84
C ALA A 486 25.20 -27.29 9.28
N LEU A 487 24.22 -28.05 9.77
CA LEU A 487 24.23 -28.69 11.09
C LEU A 487 24.56 -30.19 11.04
N GLY A 488 24.92 -30.72 9.87
CA GLY A 488 25.25 -32.13 9.69
C GLY A 488 24.07 -33.09 9.85
N ILE A 489 22.84 -32.62 9.63
CA ILE A 489 21.63 -33.43 9.72
C ILE A 489 21.32 -34.00 8.34
N GLN A 490 21.29 -35.33 8.23
CA GLN A 490 20.97 -35.98 6.96
C GLN A 490 19.54 -35.70 6.55
N HIS A 491 19.31 -35.48 5.25
CA HIS A 491 17.98 -35.23 4.72
C HIS A 491 17.72 -35.94 3.39
N CYS A 492 16.45 -35.98 3.00
CA CYS A 492 15.97 -36.43 1.70
C CYS A 492 14.65 -35.70 1.35
N GLY A 493 14.17 -35.84 0.12
CA GLY A 493 13.01 -35.08 -0.37
C GLY A 493 13.41 -33.68 -0.82
N GLY A 494 12.61 -32.66 -0.45
CA GLY A 494 12.89 -31.27 -0.75
C GLY A 494 12.90 -30.98 -2.25
N THR A 495 14.00 -30.39 -2.72
CA THR A 495 14.20 -30.02 -4.13
C THR A 495 14.68 -31.16 -5.03
N ASN A 496 14.83 -32.39 -4.48
CA ASN A 496 15.22 -33.57 -5.26
C ASN A 496 14.29 -33.81 -6.47
N ALA A 497 14.89 -33.98 -7.65
CA ALA A 497 14.17 -34.20 -8.90
C ALA A 497 13.24 -35.42 -8.88
N GLU A 498 13.55 -36.47 -8.12
CA GLU A 498 12.70 -37.66 -7.99
C GLU A 498 11.43 -37.39 -7.17
N ASP A 499 11.48 -36.43 -6.23
CA ASP A 499 10.33 -36.02 -5.41
C ASP A 499 9.51 -34.91 -6.06
N ASN A 500 10.09 -34.16 -7.01
CA ASN A 500 9.42 -33.11 -7.81
C ASN A 500 8.64 -33.65 -9.04
N LYS A 501 8.29 -34.95 -9.04
CA LYS A 501 7.51 -35.59 -10.11
C LYS A 501 6.03 -35.69 -9.75
N PHE A 502 5.18 -35.62 -10.76
CA PHE A 502 3.77 -35.98 -10.64
C PHE A 502 3.60 -37.49 -10.78
N LEU A 503 2.75 -38.07 -9.94
CA LEU A 503 2.33 -39.46 -10.10
C LEU A 503 1.35 -39.59 -11.28
N PRO A 504 1.40 -40.70 -12.04
CA PRO A 504 0.34 -41.03 -12.98
C PRO A 504 -1.01 -41.14 -12.29
N ALA A 505 -2.09 -40.84 -13.03
CA ALA A 505 -3.44 -40.81 -12.46
C ALA A 505 -3.82 -42.17 -11.85
N LEU A 506 -4.15 -42.15 -10.54
CA LEU A 506 -4.54 -43.34 -9.76
C LEU A 506 -3.49 -44.47 -9.71
N ASP A 507 -2.24 -44.19 -10.06
CA ASP A 507 -1.15 -45.16 -9.95
C ASP A 507 -0.35 -44.92 -8.66
N PHE A 508 -0.46 -45.87 -7.72
CA PHE A 508 0.25 -45.85 -6.45
C PHE A 508 1.39 -46.88 -6.41
N THR A 509 1.74 -47.51 -7.53
CA THR A 509 2.68 -48.64 -7.56
C THR A 509 4.05 -48.24 -7.01
N SER A 510 4.56 -47.06 -7.38
CA SER A 510 5.83 -46.52 -6.86
C SER A 510 5.80 -46.23 -5.35
N LEU A 511 4.61 -46.10 -4.77
CA LEU A 511 4.43 -45.93 -3.34
C LEU A 511 4.22 -47.27 -2.62
N GLN A 512 3.87 -48.35 -3.31
CA GLN A 512 3.54 -49.64 -2.67
C GLN A 512 4.77 -50.46 -2.26
N ALA A 513 5.93 -50.20 -2.87
CA ALA A 513 7.16 -50.91 -2.56
C ALA A 513 7.59 -50.69 -1.09
N GLU A 514 8.21 -51.71 -0.47
CA GLU A 514 8.67 -51.64 0.92
C GLU A 514 9.74 -50.56 1.13
N ASP A 515 10.50 -50.24 0.08
CA ASP A 515 11.54 -49.20 0.03
C ASP A 515 11.02 -47.84 -0.47
N ALA A 516 9.71 -47.69 -0.71
CA ALA A 516 9.11 -46.44 -1.17
C ALA A 516 9.30 -45.28 -0.19
N ILE A 517 9.59 -45.59 1.08
CA ILE A 517 9.98 -44.65 2.12
C ILE A 517 11.27 -45.11 2.79
N ASP A 518 12.16 -44.16 3.09
CA ASP A 518 13.41 -44.47 3.79
C ASP A 518 13.13 -44.73 5.29
N PRO A 519 13.41 -45.94 5.82
CA PRO A 519 13.14 -46.25 7.22
C PRO A 519 13.99 -45.43 8.20
N LYS A 520 15.10 -44.83 7.76
CA LYS A 520 15.93 -43.93 8.60
C LYS A 520 15.29 -42.56 8.82
N VAL A 521 14.26 -42.20 8.06
CA VAL A 521 13.55 -40.94 8.29
C VAL A 521 12.94 -40.95 9.68
N GLY A 522 13.38 -40.04 10.55
CA GLY A 522 12.88 -39.84 11.92
C GLY A 522 12.14 -38.52 12.10
N ALA A 523 12.09 -37.67 11.08
CA ALA A 523 11.34 -36.43 11.11
C ALA A 523 10.83 -36.07 9.71
N VAL A 524 9.67 -35.45 9.65
CA VAL A 524 9.17 -34.74 8.47
C VAL A 524 9.15 -33.25 8.80
N VAL A 525 9.84 -32.45 7.99
CA VAL A 525 9.86 -30.99 8.10
C VAL A 525 9.14 -30.40 6.88
N CYS A 526 8.10 -29.62 7.13
CA CYS A 526 7.30 -28.96 6.10
C CYS A 526 7.50 -27.44 6.13
N GLY A 527 7.74 -26.86 4.96
CA GLY A 527 7.79 -25.42 4.74
C GLY A 527 7.16 -25.04 3.42
N PHE A 528 7.45 -23.82 2.97
CA PHE A 528 6.99 -23.34 1.68
C PHE A 528 7.65 -24.14 0.55
N ASP A 529 6.86 -24.65 -0.40
CA ASP A 529 7.32 -25.51 -1.50
C ASP A 529 6.54 -25.17 -2.79
N MET A 530 7.22 -24.63 -3.80
CA MET A 530 6.60 -24.32 -5.09
C MET A 530 6.34 -25.56 -5.95
N HIS A 531 6.94 -26.70 -5.60
CA HIS A 531 6.81 -27.97 -6.30
C HIS A 531 6.03 -28.98 -5.45
N MET A 532 5.14 -28.50 -4.58
CA MET A 532 4.26 -29.35 -3.80
C MET A 532 3.47 -30.31 -4.72
N SER A 533 3.52 -31.60 -4.40
CA SER A 533 2.92 -32.65 -5.20
C SER A 533 2.25 -33.71 -4.33
N TYR A 534 1.33 -34.49 -4.91
CA TYR A 534 0.73 -35.63 -4.21
C TYR A 534 1.80 -36.65 -3.79
N LEU A 535 2.87 -36.82 -4.58
CA LEU A 535 3.97 -37.73 -4.26
C LEU A 535 4.64 -37.37 -2.92
N LYS A 536 5.00 -36.09 -2.75
CA LYS A 536 5.59 -35.58 -1.50
C LYS A 536 4.68 -35.77 -0.31
N LEU A 537 3.40 -35.40 -0.46
CA LEU A 537 2.39 -35.60 0.57
C LEU A 537 2.22 -37.07 0.95
N ALA A 538 2.20 -37.98 -0.02
CA ALA A 538 2.03 -39.40 0.21
C ALA A 538 3.24 -40.04 0.92
N LYS A 539 4.47 -39.69 0.52
CA LYS A 539 5.69 -40.15 1.20
C LYS A 539 5.74 -39.64 2.64
N ALA A 540 5.50 -38.35 2.86
CA ALA A 540 5.43 -37.78 4.19
C ALA A 540 4.33 -38.40 5.05
N PHE A 541 3.14 -38.61 4.48
CA PHE A 541 2.03 -39.28 5.16
C PHE A 541 2.44 -40.68 5.64
N LYS A 542 3.10 -41.47 4.77
CA LYS A 542 3.60 -42.79 5.13
C LYS A 542 4.62 -42.74 6.26
N HIS A 543 5.58 -41.81 6.23
CA HIS A 543 6.51 -41.62 7.35
C HIS A 543 5.81 -41.26 8.66
N LEU A 544 4.77 -40.43 8.60
CA LEU A 544 4.04 -39.94 9.76
C LEU A 544 2.98 -40.90 10.32
N THR A 545 2.65 -41.98 9.59
CA THR A 545 1.60 -42.95 9.93
C THR A 545 2.06 -44.40 9.97
N ARG A 546 3.33 -44.69 9.68
CA ARG A 546 3.90 -46.04 9.78
C ARG A 546 3.79 -46.60 11.20
N PRO A 547 3.70 -47.92 11.38
CA PRO A 547 3.71 -48.52 12.73
C PRO A 547 4.88 -48.00 13.60
N GLY A 548 4.57 -47.55 14.81
CA GLY A 548 5.53 -46.99 15.77
C GLY A 548 5.93 -45.52 15.53
N PHE A 549 5.23 -44.78 14.67
CA PHE A 549 5.52 -43.36 14.37
C PHE A 549 5.47 -42.44 15.61
N ASP A 550 4.75 -42.83 16.65
CA ASP A 550 4.51 -42.10 17.89
C ASP A 550 5.56 -42.40 18.97
N GLY A 551 6.41 -43.41 18.75
CA GLY A 551 7.52 -43.75 19.62
C GLY A 551 8.70 -42.77 19.53
N PRO A 552 9.79 -43.03 20.28
CA PRO A 552 11.00 -42.22 20.23
C PRO A 552 11.76 -42.38 18.91
N VAL A 553 12.55 -41.37 18.55
CA VAL A 553 13.54 -41.44 17.49
C VAL A 553 14.88 -41.79 18.11
N GLU A 554 15.33 -43.03 17.93
CA GLU A 554 16.55 -43.56 18.55
C GLU A 554 17.70 -43.67 17.55
N ALA A 555 18.93 -43.48 18.05
CA ALA A 555 20.16 -43.69 17.29
C ALA A 555 20.36 -45.16 16.93
N ASN A 556 20.97 -45.43 15.79
CA ASN A 556 21.25 -46.77 15.24
C ASN A 556 20.02 -47.63 14.93
N CYS A 557 18.82 -47.03 14.91
CA CYS A 557 17.57 -47.71 14.58
C CYS A 557 17.11 -47.35 13.16
N SER A 558 16.39 -48.27 12.51
CA SER A 558 15.63 -48.03 11.27
C SER A 558 14.15 -48.27 11.58
N GLY A 559 13.26 -47.31 11.26
CA GLY A 559 11.85 -47.33 11.66
C GLY A 559 11.58 -46.57 12.96
N GLY A 560 10.44 -46.85 13.60
CA GLY A 560 10.04 -46.21 14.87
C GLY A 560 9.54 -44.77 14.70
N GLY A 561 9.80 -43.94 15.72
CA GLY A 561 9.29 -42.58 15.85
C GLY A 561 9.47 -41.69 14.63
N CYS A 562 8.57 -40.74 14.44
CA CYS A 562 8.67 -39.72 13.41
C CYS A 562 8.11 -38.38 13.92
N HIS A 563 8.98 -37.39 14.07
CA HIS A 563 8.57 -36.02 14.40
C HIS A 563 7.86 -35.36 13.22
N PHE A 564 6.85 -34.55 13.52
CA PHE A 564 6.15 -33.75 12.52
C PHE A 564 6.38 -32.28 12.83
N ILE A 565 7.10 -31.59 11.95
CA ILE A 565 7.57 -30.22 12.16
C ILE A 565 7.12 -29.34 11.00
N LEU A 566 6.57 -28.17 11.30
CA LEU A 566 6.32 -27.10 10.34
C LEU A 566 7.29 -25.95 10.62
N THR A 567 7.88 -25.38 9.58
CA THR A 567 8.74 -24.18 9.69
C THR A 567 7.92 -22.96 10.10
N ASN A 568 6.69 -22.80 9.59
CA ASN A 568 5.70 -21.86 10.05
C ASN A 568 4.30 -22.35 9.64
N ASP A 569 3.25 -21.78 10.22
CA ASP A 569 1.85 -22.06 9.89
C ASP A 569 1.16 -20.89 9.17
N ASP A 570 1.95 -20.01 8.53
CA ASP A 570 1.40 -18.88 7.78
C ASP A 570 0.46 -19.38 6.68
N SER A 571 -0.81 -18.96 6.75
CA SER A 571 -1.81 -19.32 5.76
C SER A 571 -1.50 -18.73 4.38
N THR A 572 -0.78 -17.61 4.34
CA THR A 572 -0.45 -16.89 3.12
C THR A 572 1.03 -16.54 3.04
N PHE A 573 1.56 -16.53 1.82
CA PHE A 573 2.90 -16.09 1.47
C PHE A 573 2.80 -14.75 0.70
N PRO A 574 3.44 -13.67 1.18
CA PRO A 574 3.42 -12.39 0.48
C PRO A 574 4.34 -12.44 -0.74
N ALA A 575 3.78 -12.28 -1.94
CA ALA A 575 4.57 -12.04 -3.15
C ALA A 575 3.82 -11.11 -4.12
N LYS A 576 4.49 -10.72 -5.22
CA LYS A 576 3.89 -9.87 -6.27
C LYS A 576 2.59 -10.52 -6.77
N GLY A 577 1.52 -9.73 -6.89
CA GLY A 577 0.20 -10.19 -7.36
C GLY A 577 -0.80 -10.57 -6.25
N GLY A 578 -0.39 -10.61 -4.98
CA GLY A 578 -1.29 -10.82 -3.83
C GLY A 578 -0.77 -11.86 -2.84
N PRO A 579 -1.52 -12.15 -1.77
CA PRO A 579 -1.20 -13.26 -0.88
C PRO A 579 -1.41 -14.59 -1.61
N TRP A 580 -0.37 -15.40 -1.68
CA TRP A 580 -0.41 -16.76 -2.23
C TRP A 580 -0.52 -17.78 -1.09
N PRO A 581 -0.82 -19.06 -1.35
CA PRO A 581 -0.80 -20.07 -0.29
C PRO A 581 0.56 -20.15 0.41
N GLY A 582 0.58 -19.98 1.74
CA GLY A 582 1.79 -20.09 2.57
C GLY A 582 2.09 -21.52 3.03
N ALA A 583 3.15 -21.69 3.84
CA ALA A 583 3.57 -23.00 4.30
C ALA A 583 2.49 -23.72 5.13
N GLY A 584 1.69 -22.99 5.91
CA GLY A 584 0.55 -23.53 6.64
C GLY A 584 -0.52 -24.09 5.69
N SER A 585 -0.86 -23.34 4.64
CA SER A 585 -1.81 -23.80 3.61
C SER A 585 -1.30 -25.03 2.84
N LEU A 586 -0.01 -25.06 2.52
CA LEU A 586 0.64 -26.17 1.83
C LEU A 586 0.71 -27.44 2.69
N SER A 587 0.85 -27.28 4.01
CA SER A 587 0.94 -28.39 4.97
C SER A 587 -0.43 -28.89 5.45
N ALA A 588 -1.50 -28.12 5.26
CA ALA A 588 -2.84 -28.43 5.73
C ALA A 588 -3.37 -29.82 5.29
N PRO A 589 -3.16 -30.29 4.03
CA PRO A 589 -3.58 -31.64 3.63
C PRO A 589 -2.92 -32.74 4.45
N LEU A 590 -1.65 -32.57 4.83
CA LEU A 590 -0.89 -33.54 5.61
C LEU A 590 -1.37 -33.56 7.07
N VAL A 591 -1.59 -32.39 7.67
CA VAL A 591 -2.19 -32.26 9.01
C VAL A 591 -3.57 -32.93 9.03
N PHE A 592 -4.40 -32.64 8.04
CA PHE A 592 -5.76 -33.19 7.94
C PHE A 592 -5.77 -34.71 7.77
N SER A 593 -4.95 -35.24 6.86
CA SER A 593 -4.90 -36.68 6.57
C SER A 593 -4.30 -37.49 7.72
N THR A 594 -3.24 -37.00 8.35
CA THR A 594 -2.56 -37.70 9.46
C THR A 594 -3.28 -37.52 10.80
N LYS A 595 -4.09 -36.47 10.95
CA LYS A 595 -4.71 -36.03 12.23
C LYS A 595 -3.68 -35.76 13.34
N ARG A 596 -2.42 -35.54 12.99
CA ARG A 596 -1.35 -35.21 13.93
C ARG A 596 -1.18 -33.70 14.03
N THR A 597 -0.93 -33.21 15.24
CA THR A 597 -0.54 -31.82 15.48
C THR A 597 0.97 -31.69 15.28
N PRO A 598 1.44 -30.89 14.31
CA PRO A 598 2.86 -30.64 14.13
C PRO A 598 3.41 -29.70 15.21
N THR A 599 4.72 -29.79 15.46
CA THR A 599 5.45 -28.72 16.16
C THR A 599 5.77 -27.61 15.16
N ILE A 600 5.40 -26.37 15.46
CA ILE A 600 5.64 -25.24 14.58
C ILE A 600 6.85 -24.45 15.11
N VAL A 601 7.84 -24.22 14.25
CA VAL A 601 9.14 -23.62 14.59
C VAL A 601 9.35 -22.29 13.84
N GLY A 602 8.31 -21.46 13.90
CA GLY A 602 8.26 -20.11 13.35
C GLY A 602 7.44 -19.20 14.27
N LYS A 603 7.51 -17.89 14.06
CA LYS A 603 6.66 -16.92 14.77
C LYS A 603 5.18 -17.19 14.49
N PRO A 604 4.26 -17.07 15.46
CA PRO A 604 4.47 -16.60 16.83
C PRO A 604 4.93 -17.66 17.85
N HIS A 605 5.25 -18.87 17.42
CA HIS A 605 5.39 -20.02 18.31
C HIS A 605 6.68 -20.01 19.13
N LYS A 606 6.55 -20.33 20.42
CA LYS A 606 7.64 -20.42 21.39
C LYS A 606 8.88 -21.23 20.95
N PRO A 607 8.78 -22.37 20.23
CA PRO A 607 9.95 -23.15 19.83
C PRO A 607 11.01 -22.35 19.05
N MET A 608 10.60 -21.39 18.21
CA MET A 608 11.57 -20.55 17.49
C MET A 608 12.37 -19.69 18.47
N LEU A 609 11.73 -19.07 19.46
CA LEU A 609 12.44 -18.27 20.45
C LEU A 609 13.36 -19.12 21.33
N ASP A 610 12.90 -20.30 21.74
CA ASP A 610 13.72 -21.23 22.53
C ASP A 610 15.01 -21.61 21.76
N CYS A 611 14.93 -21.77 20.43
CA CYS A 611 16.10 -21.97 19.57
C CYS A 611 17.04 -20.75 19.53
N ILE A 612 16.49 -19.52 19.47
CA ILE A 612 17.29 -18.29 19.50
C ILE A 612 17.99 -18.17 20.85
N ILE A 613 17.26 -18.31 21.97
CA ILE A 613 17.82 -18.22 23.33
C ILE A 613 18.90 -19.29 23.56
N ALA A 614 18.66 -20.53 23.12
CA ALA A 614 19.63 -21.62 23.23
C ALA A 614 20.90 -21.45 22.37
N THR A 615 20.94 -20.42 21.51
CA THR A 615 22.06 -20.14 20.62
C THR A 615 22.74 -18.81 20.93
N LYS A 616 21.97 -17.78 21.28
CA LYS A 616 22.46 -16.42 21.54
C LYS A 616 22.64 -16.08 23.02
N HIS A 617 22.03 -16.85 23.93
CA HIS A 617 22.23 -16.73 25.37
C HIS A 617 22.01 -15.31 25.95
N PHE A 618 20.99 -14.58 25.46
CA PHE A 618 20.62 -13.27 25.98
C PHE A 618 19.59 -13.35 27.13
N ASP A 619 19.47 -12.28 27.92
CA ASP A 619 18.41 -12.14 28.95
C ASP A 619 17.08 -11.69 28.29
N PRO A 620 16.02 -12.52 28.31
CA PRO A 620 14.72 -12.16 27.74
C PRO A 620 14.14 -10.85 28.29
N LYS A 621 14.43 -10.49 29.55
CA LYS A 621 13.93 -9.25 30.15
C LYS A 621 14.58 -7.99 29.58
N ARG A 622 15.76 -8.14 28.95
CA ARG A 622 16.50 -7.07 28.27
C ARG A 622 16.49 -7.25 26.75
N ALA A 623 15.55 -8.03 26.23
CA ALA A 623 15.33 -8.23 24.81
C ALA A 623 13.99 -7.63 24.35
N ILE A 624 13.96 -7.17 23.11
CA ILE A 624 12.77 -6.61 22.46
C ILE A 624 12.63 -7.16 21.04
N MET A 625 11.43 -7.55 20.67
CA MET A 625 11.05 -7.90 19.29
C MET A 625 10.45 -6.68 18.60
N VAL A 626 10.99 -6.34 17.45
CA VAL A 626 10.53 -5.27 16.56
C VAL A 626 9.85 -5.90 15.36
N GLY A 627 8.57 -5.62 15.17
CA GLY A 627 7.73 -6.30 14.18
C GLY A 627 6.64 -5.39 13.61
N ASP A 628 6.06 -5.79 12.49
CA ASP A 628 4.99 -5.03 11.82
C ASP A 628 3.61 -5.71 11.93
N ARG A 629 3.55 -6.93 12.49
CA ARG A 629 2.33 -7.73 12.61
C ARG A 629 1.99 -8.13 14.05
N LEU A 630 0.72 -7.95 14.41
CA LEU A 630 0.22 -8.31 15.74
C LEU A 630 0.17 -9.82 15.99
N ASP A 631 -0.32 -10.59 15.03
CA ASP A 631 -0.60 -12.03 15.17
C ASP A 631 0.65 -12.91 15.06
N THR A 632 1.78 -12.34 14.65
CA THR A 632 3.05 -13.03 14.46
C THR A 632 4.12 -12.41 15.35
N ASP A 633 4.59 -11.19 15.08
CA ASP A 633 5.74 -10.63 15.82
C ASP A 633 5.41 -10.22 17.25
N ILE A 634 4.29 -9.51 17.45
CA ILE A 634 3.92 -9.06 18.79
C ILE A 634 3.47 -10.24 19.64
N GLU A 635 2.74 -11.19 19.05
CA GLU A 635 2.38 -12.43 19.72
C GLU A 635 3.62 -13.30 20.02
N PHE A 636 4.61 -13.35 19.11
CA PHE A 636 5.90 -14.01 19.34
C PHE A 636 6.62 -13.44 20.57
N ALA A 637 6.67 -12.11 20.66
CA ALA A 637 7.28 -11.42 21.78
C ALA A 637 6.61 -11.78 23.11
N LYS A 638 5.27 -11.75 23.14
CA LYS A 638 4.47 -12.06 24.32
C LYS A 638 4.60 -13.50 24.78
N GLN A 639 4.47 -14.47 23.85
CA GLN A 639 4.68 -15.88 24.17
C GLN A 639 6.12 -16.15 24.62
N GLY A 640 7.03 -15.31 24.14
CA GLY A 640 8.43 -15.31 24.50
C GLY A 640 8.79 -14.71 25.85
N GLY A 641 7.91 -13.89 26.43
CA GLY A 641 8.23 -13.08 27.60
C GLY A 641 9.32 -12.02 27.32
N ILE A 642 9.45 -11.57 26.09
CA ILE A 642 10.31 -10.45 25.68
C ILE A 642 9.44 -9.23 25.36
N ALA A 643 10.01 -8.03 25.41
CA ALA A 643 9.27 -6.83 25.08
C ALA A 643 8.91 -6.78 23.59
N SER A 644 7.90 -5.98 23.24
CA SER A 644 7.38 -5.86 21.88
C SER A 644 7.30 -4.40 21.43
N LEU A 645 7.83 -4.13 20.24
CA LEU A 645 7.75 -2.85 19.55
C LEU A 645 7.07 -3.07 18.19
N LEU A 646 5.88 -2.51 18.02
CA LEU A 646 5.19 -2.50 16.74
C LEU A 646 5.66 -1.30 15.90
N VAL A 647 6.09 -1.53 14.67
CA VAL A 647 6.33 -0.49 13.66
C VAL A 647 5.11 -0.35 12.75
N LEU A 648 4.75 0.86 12.35
CA LEU A 648 3.58 1.14 11.51
C LEU A 648 3.91 1.24 10.01
N THR A 649 5.09 0.78 9.61
CA THR A 649 5.53 0.72 8.20
C THR A 649 4.96 -0.47 7.43
N GLY A 650 4.48 -1.49 8.13
CA GLY A 650 4.04 -2.75 7.52
C GLY A 650 2.54 -3.00 7.63
N ILE A 651 2.15 -4.20 8.10
CA ILE A 651 0.81 -4.74 7.86
C ILE A 651 -0.23 -4.31 8.90
N SER A 652 0.11 -4.30 10.19
CA SER A 652 -0.84 -3.93 11.25
C SER A 652 -0.95 -2.42 11.42
N SER A 653 -2.15 -1.96 11.79
CA SER A 653 -2.48 -0.54 11.94
C SER A 653 -2.84 -0.16 13.38
N LEU A 654 -2.74 1.13 13.71
CA LEU A 654 -3.14 1.67 15.02
C LEU A 654 -4.60 1.34 15.38
N ASP A 655 -5.49 1.28 14.38
CA ASP A 655 -6.91 0.97 14.60
C ASP A 655 -7.12 -0.47 15.13
N GLU A 656 -6.22 -1.41 14.81
CA GLU A 656 -6.28 -2.80 15.28
C GLU A 656 -5.92 -2.96 16.76
N ILE A 657 -5.10 -2.05 17.31
CA ILE A 657 -4.70 -2.05 18.73
C ILE A 657 -5.55 -1.13 19.61
N GLN A 658 -6.28 -0.17 19.02
CA GLN A 658 -7.15 0.77 19.73
C GLN A 658 -8.62 0.33 19.80
N GLY A 659 -9.01 -0.72 19.05
CA GLY A 659 -10.38 -1.24 19.01
C GLY A 659 -10.81 -1.99 20.28
N VAL A 660 -12.11 -1.90 20.61
CA VAL A 660 -12.74 -2.70 21.67
C VAL A 660 -12.67 -4.19 21.28
N GLY A 661 -11.70 -4.92 21.84
CA GLY A 661 -11.46 -6.34 21.54
C GLY A 661 -10.08 -6.70 21.00
N ALA A 662 -9.10 -5.78 21.05
CA ALA A 662 -7.71 -6.07 20.66
C ALA A 662 -7.16 -7.29 21.42
N LYS A 663 -6.89 -8.38 20.69
CA LYS A 663 -6.38 -9.65 21.27
C LYS A 663 -4.92 -9.53 21.72
N THR A 664 -4.13 -8.78 20.96
CA THR A 664 -2.69 -8.66 21.15
C THR A 664 -2.32 -7.17 21.08
N VAL A 665 -1.96 -6.60 22.23
CA VAL A 665 -1.50 -5.20 22.39
C VAL A 665 0.03 -5.16 22.58
N PRO A 666 0.81 -4.41 21.79
CA PRO A 666 2.27 -4.33 21.96
C PRO A 666 2.66 -3.53 23.23
N ASP A 667 3.92 -3.60 23.67
CA ASP A 667 4.42 -2.76 24.78
C ASP A 667 4.71 -1.34 24.28
N TYR A 668 5.26 -1.24 23.06
CA TYR A 668 5.61 0.02 22.42
C TYR A 668 5.10 0.07 20.98
N VAL A 669 4.87 1.29 20.50
CA VAL A 669 4.54 1.58 19.10
C VAL A 669 5.45 2.70 18.61
N VAL A 670 5.91 2.61 17.37
CA VAL A 670 6.64 3.67 16.65
C VAL A 670 6.16 3.72 15.20
N ASP A 671 6.17 4.90 14.58
CA ASP A 671 5.73 5.04 13.19
C ASP A 671 6.66 4.29 12.23
N SER A 672 7.98 4.46 12.39
CA SER A 672 9.00 3.75 11.62
C SER A 672 10.21 3.39 12.48
N LEU A 673 10.87 2.27 12.18
CA LEU A 673 12.17 1.96 12.76
C LEU A 673 13.20 3.08 12.48
N GLY A 674 13.07 3.76 11.33
CA GLY A 674 13.92 4.89 10.97
C GLY A 674 13.82 6.10 11.90
N ASP A 675 12.78 6.21 12.73
CA ASP A 675 12.62 7.36 13.64
C ASP A 675 13.66 7.37 14.77
N PHE A 676 14.21 6.19 15.10
CA PHE A 676 15.35 6.07 16.02
C PHE A 676 16.62 6.75 15.48
N ASP A 677 16.68 7.10 14.19
CA ASP A 677 17.79 7.86 13.62
C ASP A 677 17.86 9.30 14.18
N ALA A 678 16.78 9.80 14.80
CA ALA A 678 16.80 11.06 15.53
C ALA A 678 17.67 11.00 16.81
N VAL A 679 18.04 9.81 17.26
CA VAL A 679 18.91 9.61 18.42
C VAL A 679 20.38 9.59 17.97
N PRO A 680 21.29 10.33 18.63
CA PRO A 680 22.71 10.38 18.28
C PRO A 680 23.43 9.04 18.33
#